data_AF-A0A8I1MW67-F1
#
_entry.id   AF-A0A8I1MW67-F1
#
_cell.length_a   1.000
_cell.length_b   1.000
_cell.length_c   1.000
_cell.angle_alpha   90.00
_cell.angle_beta   90.00
_cell.angle_gamma   90.00
#
_symmetry.space_group_name_H-M   'P 1'
#
loop_
_entity.id
_entity.type
_entity.pdbx_description
1 polymer ?
#
loop_
_entity_poly.entity_id
_entity_poly.type
_entity_poly.pdbx_seq_one_letter_code
_entity_poly.pdbx_strand_id
1 'polypeptide(L)'
;MRTGRSPALGALMGLPTPPTTCGMNNACMHRKPARTTTAEHQIGLGGAALPSAIAFFGFALGAFCAVAVLAWPQTAAAQTASPSPAPPASAAQAAAPKYEVELDVPEDLRTLLSNNLDLLRWRNFPGLQADQVERLADEAPAQVQRLLETQGYFSPQIAVRVDCPPQADGIRPIRVVLSVNPGVATLVHAVEVQVDGPDGQPDAALSARLSRTWTLKPGSVFRDADWESAKSRALSSLLSGQWPAARIADSRATIDPQTHQARLLVRLDTGAAYTFGPLHITGLQRYPASIVERLAPMQPGQPYSQTALLDYQAALQNSPYFRNAVVDADVRQAQDGVAPVDVQVTENRAQKLSFGVGVSSDTGQRVQMGWRDLDFLGRAWRLSSEVKLQTREQSGNLRLAFPRTANGYDDSLTLLQDRADISGLVTRNSSIGALRERTRGHIDTALALQYQAESLQPAGAASSEVHALSLNDSWTWRDINSVLYPSRGAIINLQLGGASKALLSSANFIRLYARGLGYLPIDRSNQLVFRAEAGAVLANGASGIPQNFLFRAGGANSVRGYAYQSLGLVQGDAIVGGRYLFTASAEFDHWFTRQWGGAVFYDLGNAADTWGALKPVRGYGAGVRWRSPVGLVSVDLAYGQAVHQYRLNFSAGLSF
;
A
#
# COMPACT_ATOMS: atom_id res chain seq x y z
N MET A 1 -29.39 -55.51 -15.32
CA MET A 1 -30.71 -56.14 -15.08
C MET A 1 -30.91 -56.36 -13.58
N ARG A 2 -32.17 -56.57 -13.16
CA ARG A 2 -32.71 -57.01 -11.84
C ARG A 2 -31.86 -58.06 -11.05
N THR A 3 -31.94 -58.31 -9.73
CA THR A 3 -32.76 -57.81 -8.56
C THR A 3 -32.33 -58.42 -7.22
N GLY A 4 -32.65 -57.76 -6.08
CA GLY A 4 -32.99 -58.38 -4.77
C GLY A 4 -31.85 -58.58 -3.76
N ARG A 5 -32.05 -58.55 -2.42
CA ARG A 5 -33.26 -58.50 -1.55
C ARG A 5 -32.98 -57.77 -0.22
N SER A 6 -34.00 -57.20 0.41
CA SER A 6 -34.05 -56.87 1.86
C SER A 6 -34.79 -57.98 2.64
N PRO A 7 -34.86 -57.89 3.98
CA PRO A 7 -36.15 -57.58 4.62
C PRO A 7 -36.06 -56.50 5.73
N ALA A 8 -37.20 -56.19 6.37
CA ALA A 8 -37.43 -55.01 7.23
C ALA A 8 -38.32 -55.32 8.46
N LEU A 9 -38.85 -54.25 9.11
CA LEU A 9 -39.78 -54.15 10.28
C LEU A 9 -39.13 -54.17 11.69
N GLY A 10 -39.58 -53.38 12.68
CA GLY A 10 -40.62 -52.32 12.78
C GLY A 10 -40.41 -51.45 14.05
N ALA A 11 -40.79 -50.16 14.09
CA ALA A 11 -42.06 -49.58 14.61
C ALA A 11 -42.30 -49.78 16.14
N LEU A 12 -42.76 -48.83 17.00
CA LEU A 12 -43.77 -47.75 16.86
C LEU A 12 -43.61 -46.55 17.88
N MET A 13 -44.16 -45.39 17.49
CA MET A 13 -44.91 -44.32 18.24
C MET A 13 -44.62 -43.87 19.70
N GLY A 14 -44.82 -42.55 19.94
CA GLY A 14 -45.41 -42.04 21.20
C GLY A 14 -45.12 -40.57 21.60
N LEU A 15 -46.05 -39.63 21.33
CA LEU A 15 -46.16 -38.31 22.01
C LEU A 15 -47.16 -38.44 23.19
N PRO A 16 -47.05 -37.62 24.26
CA PRO A 16 -47.94 -36.44 24.38
C PRO A 16 -47.38 -35.24 25.17
N THR A 17 -48.19 -34.18 25.29
CA THR A 17 -47.95 -32.95 26.08
C THR A 17 -48.74 -32.94 27.43
N PRO A 18 -48.99 -31.79 28.11
CA PRO A 18 -48.47 -31.44 29.44
C PRO A 18 -49.50 -31.57 30.60
N PRO A 19 -49.16 -31.11 31.83
CA PRO A 19 -50.18 -30.39 32.60
C PRO A 19 -49.69 -29.16 33.41
N THR A 20 -50.66 -28.31 33.78
CA THR A 20 -50.58 -27.11 34.65
C THR A 20 -50.99 -27.36 36.10
N THR A 21 -50.45 -26.61 37.08
CA THR A 21 -51.06 -26.07 38.35
C THR A 21 -49.95 -25.58 39.32
N CYS A 22 -50.20 -24.95 40.48
CA CYS A 22 -50.89 -23.67 40.80
C CYS A 22 -50.63 -23.29 42.29
N GLY A 23 -50.55 -21.99 42.64
CA GLY A 23 -50.57 -21.45 44.03
C GLY A 23 -49.20 -21.21 44.70
N MET A 24 -49.00 -20.26 45.63
CA MET A 24 -49.91 -19.28 46.27
C MET A 24 -49.11 -18.12 46.94
N ASN A 25 -49.69 -16.90 46.97
CA ASN A 25 -49.53 -15.80 47.98
C ASN A 25 -48.12 -15.21 48.26
N ASN A 26 -47.86 -13.93 48.58
CA ASN A 26 -48.62 -12.69 48.87
C ASN A 26 -47.63 -11.48 48.76
N ALA A 27 -47.97 -10.18 48.79
CA ALA A 27 -49.19 -9.38 48.57
C ALA A 27 -48.85 -7.85 48.54
N CYS A 28 -49.78 -7.01 48.06
CA CYS A 28 -49.88 -5.54 48.27
C CYS A 28 -48.81 -4.60 47.63
N MET A 29 -49.12 -3.37 47.19
CA MET A 29 -50.39 -2.62 47.11
C MET A 29 -50.34 -1.45 46.09
N HIS A 30 -51.47 -1.17 45.42
CA HIS A 30 -51.96 0.15 44.90
C HIS A 30 -51.06 1.07 44.02
N ARG A 31 -51.56 1.88 43.07
CA ARG A 31 -52.94 2.40 42.81
C ARG A 31 -53.13 2.76 41.31
N LYS A 32 -54.34 2.54 40.78
CA LYS A 32 -54.90 3.12 39.53
C LYS A 32 -55.89 4.25 39.94
N PRO A 33 -56.44 5.14 39.07
CA PRO A 33 -57.28 4.81 37.89
C PRO A 33 -57.15 5.77 36.66
N ALA A 34 -57.47 5.35 35.42
CA ALA A 34 -58.70 5.65 34.60
C ALA A 34 -58.86 7.14 34.15
N ARG A 35 -59.52 7.51 33.04
CA ARG A 35 -60.56 6.88 32.18
C ARG A 35 -60.66 7.64 30.82
N THR A 36 -61.30 7.07 29.78
CA THR A 36 -62.09 7.65 28.63
C THR A 36 -61.90 9.14 28.17
N THR A 37 -62.06 9.56 26.90
CA THR A 37 -63.24 9.42 25.99
C THR A 37 -62.96 9.91 24.55
N THR A 38 -63.55 9.22 23.54
CA THR A 38 -64.19 9.63 22.24
C THR A 38 -63.97 10.97 21.49
N ALA A 39 -64.35 10.92 20.18
CA ALA A 39 -64.46 11.94 19.11
C ALA A 39 -63.27 11.91 18.12
N GLU A 40 -63.35 11.51 16.85
CA GLU A 40 -64.44 11.41 15.86
C GLU A 40 -64.94 12.75 15.26
N HIS A 41 -64.41 13.10 14.09
CA HIS A 41 -65.20 13.65 12.99
C HIS A 41 -64.58 13.35 11.62
N GLN A 42 -65.41 12.89 10.68
CA GLN A 42 -65.13 12.77 9.26
C GLN A 42 -65.54 14.05 8.50
N ILE A 43 -65.31 14.00 7.18
CA ILE A 43 -65.98 14.68 6.03
C ILE A 43 -64.94 15.47 5.22
N GLY A 44 -64.76 15.26 3.91
CA GLY A 44 -65.35 14.22 3.04
C GLY A 44 -65.13 14.50 1.54
N LEU A 45 -65.01 13.42 0.77
CA LEU A 45 -65.36 13.27 -0.67
C LEU A 45 -65.00 14.36 -1.70
N GLY A 46 -64.28 13.95 -2.75
CA GLY A 46 -64.17 14.68 -4.02
C GLY A 46 -63.11 14.09 -4.93
N GLY A 47 -63.45 13.11 -5.77
CA GLY A 47 -62.51 12.47 -6.70
C GLY A 47 -62.72 12.91 -8.15
N ALA A 48 -61.65 12.89 -8.97
CA ALA A 48 -61.70 12.64 -10.42
C ALA A 48 -60.28 12.51 -11.03
N ALA A 49 -60.17 11.60 -12.01
CA ALA A 49 -59.37 11.66 -13.24
C ALA A 49 -57.90 12.15 -13.27
N LEU A 50 -57.03 11.27 -13.79
CA LEU A 50 -55.84 11.60 -14.62
C LEU A 50 -56.28 12.40 -15.88
N PRO A 51 -55.43 13.20 -16.58
CA PRO A 51 -54.03 12.85 -16.93
C PRO A 51 -52.99 14.00 -17.12
N SER A 52 -51.75 13.59 -17.41
CA SER A 52 -50.70 14.20 -18.26
C SER A 52 -50.61 15.72 -18.54
N ALA A 53 -49.54 16.37 -18.03
CA ALA A 53 -48.75 17.46 -18.66
C ALA A 53 -47.50 17.70 -17.76
N ILE A 54 -46.23 17.58 -18.19
CA ILE A 54 -45.45 18.45 -19.09
C ILE A 54 -45.82 19.93 -19.00
N ALA A 55 -45.15 20.66 -18.10
CA ALA A 55 -44.89 22.09 -18.26
C ALA A 55 -43.63 22.53 -17.50
N PHE A 56 -42.74 23.19 -18.25
CA PHE A 56 -41.64 24.05 -17.83
C PHE A 56 -41.66 24.60 -16.40
N PHE A 57 -40.57 24.37 -15.66
CA PHE A 57 -40.09 25.33 -14.67
C PHE A 57 -38.82 26.01 -15.20
N GLY A 58 -39.03 27.05 -16.01
CA GLY A 58 -38.00 28.03 -16.28
C GLY A 58 -37.90 28.98 -15.10
N PHE A 59 -36.86 28.87 -14.28
CA PHE A 59 -36.46 29.94 -13.37
C PHE A 59 -35.15 30.55 -13.83
N ALA A 60 -35.28 31.63 -14.60
CA ALA A 60 -34.18 32.57 -14.75
C ALA A 60 -34.01 33.31 -13.42
N LEU A 61 -32.97 32.98 -12.67
CA LEU A 61 -32.45 33.85 -11.62
C LEU A 61 -30.97 34.15 -11.90
N GLY A 62 -30.75 35.09 -12.83
CA GLY A 62 -29.46 35.73 -12.97
C GLY A 62 -29.26 36.72 -11.82
N ALA A 63 -28.57 36.29 -10.76
CA ALA A 63 -28.10 37.18 -9.70
C ALA A 63 -26.78 36.66 -9.12
N PHE A 64 -25.73 37.46 -9.33
CA PHE A 64 -24.46 37.50 -8.61
C PHE A 64 -24.30 36.53 -7.40
N CYS A 65 -23.69 35.37 -7.65
CA CYS A 65 -22.82 34.73 -6.67
C CYS A 65 -21.38 35.03 -7.03
N ALA A 66 -20.95 36.26 -6.76
CA ALA A 66 -19.54 36.51 -6.56
C ALA A 66 -19.10 35.66 -5.37
N VAL A 67 -18.17 34.72 -5.58
CA VAL A 67 -17.45 34.08 -4.47
C VAL A 67 -16.46 35.11 -3.94
N ALA A 68 -17.01 36.10 -3.23
CA ALA A 68 -16.27 36.83 -2.24
C ALA A 68 -15.83 35.78 -1.22
N VAL A 69 -14.52 35.55 -1.13
CA VAL A 69 -13.92 34.81 -0.02
C VAL A 69 -14.10 35.69 1.22
N LEU A 70 -15.29 35.59 1.83
CA LEU A 70 -15.54 36.05 3.18
C LEU A 70 -14.78 35.11 4.11
N ALA A 71 -13.48 35.38 4.21
CA ALA A 71 -12.68 34.96 5.33
C ALA A 71 -13.27 35.62 6.57
N TRP A 72 -14.18 34.92 7.26
CA TRP A 72 -14.41 35.21 8.65
C TRP A 72 -13.06 35.06 9.36
N PRO A 73 -12.54 36.12 9.99
CA PRO A 73 -11.35 35.97 10.78
C PRO A 73 -11.71 35.04 11.93
N GLN A 74 -11.11 33.86 11.97
CA GLN A 74 -10.90 33.22 13.25
C GLN A 74 -9.97 34.14 14.04
N THR A 75 -10.55 35.10 14.77
CA THR A 75 -9.91 35.70 15.93
C THR A 75 -9.85 34.63 17.03
N ALA A 76 -9.09 33.57 16.77
CA ALA A 76 -8.27 33.03 17.81
C ALA A 76 -7.48 34.23 18.34
N ALA A 77 -7.66 34.53 19.63
CA ALA A 77 -6.81 35.47 20.32
C ALA A 77 -5.43 34.82 20.48
N ALA A 78 -4.70 34.73 19.37
CA ALA A 78 -3.26 34.71 19.39
C ALA A 78 -2.88 35.99 20.13
N GLN A 79 -2.53 35.83 21.40
CA GLN A 79 -1.81 36.86 22.12
C GLN A 79 -0.59 37.16 21.27
N THR A 80 -0.63 38.29 20.58
CA THR A 80 0.57 39.04 20.25
C THR A 80 1.18 39.46 21.58
N ALA A 81 1.83 38.49 22.24
CA ALA A 81 3.09 38.77 22.86
C ALA A 81 3.84 39.63 21.85
N SER A 82 4.15 40.87 22.24
CA SER A 82 5.17 41.67 21.58
C SER A 82 6.34 40.75 21.22
N PRO A 83 7.08 40.99 20.13
CA PRO A 83 8.35 40.30 19.96
C PRO A 83 9.19 40.58 21.21
N SER A 84 9.17 39.64 22.15
CA SER A 84 10.18 39.53 23.19
C SER A 84 11.46 39.53 22.37
N PRO A 85 12.33 40.54 22.57
CA PRO A 85 13.43 40.79 21.65
C PRO A 85 14.11 39.46 21.43
N ALA A 86 14.20 39.03 20.15
CA ALA A 86 14.68 37.70 19.81
C ALA A 86 15.90 37.44 20.69
N PRO A 87 15.89 36.40 21.56
CA PRO A 87 16.99 36.17 22.48
C PRO A 87 18.23 36.17 21.59
N PRO A 88 19.15 37.13 21.79
CA PRO A 88 19.87 37.71 20.68
C PRO A 88 20.51 36.62 19.85
N ALA A 89 20.53 36.78 18.53
CA ALA A 89 21.48 36.07 17.72
C ALA A 89 22.89 36.69 17.94
N SER A 90 23.37 36.91 19.18
CA SER A 90 24.04 35.82 19.91
C SER A 90 23.81 34.43 19.29
N ALA A 91 24.40 34.27 18.10
CA ALA A 91 25.48 33.30 18.00
C ALA A 91 26.18 33.28 19.36
N ALA A 92 25.89 32.26 20.17
CA ALA A 92 26.65 32.01 21.37
C ALA A 92 28.08 31.92 20.87
N GLN A 93 28.85 32.99 21.07
CA GLN A 93 30.27 33.02 20.74
C GLN A 93 30.82 31.87 21.54
N ALA A 94 31.10 30.76 20.84
CA ALA A 94 31.39 29.49 21.47
C ALA A 94 32.52 29.77 22.46
N ALA A 95 32.20 29.70 23.75
CA ALA A 95 33.03 30.30 24.78
C ALA A 95 34.45 29.77 24.57
N ALA A 96 35.40 30.69 24.31
CA ALA A 96 36.71 30.32 23.80
C ALA A 96 37.27 29.19 24.68
N PRO A 97 37.66 28.05 24.08
CA PRO A 97 37.87 26.82 24.83
C PRO A 97 38.91 27.07 25.92
N LYS A 98 38.61 26.64 27.15
CA LYS A 98 39.45 26.96 28.32
C LYS A 98 40.83 26.30 28.23
N TYR A 99 40.88 25.19 27.51
CA TYR A 99 42.09 24.49 27.08
C TYR A 99 41.88 24.02 25.63
N GLU A 100 42.93 24.10 24.83
CA GLU A 100 42.93 23.60 23.46
C GLU A 100 43.33 22.13 23.47
N VAL A 101 42.59 21.29 22.72
CA VAL A 101 42.92 19.88 22.54
C VAL A 101 43.31 19.67 21.09
N GLU A 102 44.55 19.22 20.88
CA GLU A 102 45.06 18.86 19.57
C GLU A 102 45.06 17.34 19.42
N LEU A 103 44.41 16.87 18.35
CA LEU A 103 44.28 15.46 18.02
C LEU A 103 45.22 15.11 16.86
N ASP A 104 46.39 14.57 17.21
CA ASP A 104 47.30 13.92 16.27
C ASP A 104 46.89 12.45 16.13
N VAL A 105 45.80 12.24 15.37
CA VAL A 105 45.12 10.95 15.22
C VAL A 105 44.69 10.71 13.76
N PRO A 106 44.68 9.45 13.28
CA PRO A 106 44.13 9.07 11.98
C PRO A 106 42.71 9.59 11.73
N GLU A 107 42.40 9.91 10.48
CA GLU A 107 41.15 10.60 10.09
C GLU A 107 39.88 9.78 10.36
N ASP A 108 39.97 8.45 10.20
CA ASP A 108 38.90 7.49 10.49
C ASP A 108 38.56 7.41 11.98
N LEU A 109 39.57 7.52 12.86
CA LEU A 109 39.41 7.48 14.31
C LEU A 109 39.07 8.85 14.91
N ARG A 110 39.38 9.95 14.22
CA ARG A 110 39.14 11.33 14.67
C ARG A 110 37.69 11.57 15.09
N THR A 111 36.72 11.06 14.34
CA THR A 111 35.29 11.24 14.64
C THR A 111 34.88 10.45 15.89
N LEU A 112 35.38 9.23 16.06
CA LEU A 112 35.10 8.40 17.24
C LEU A 112 35.62 9.07 18.51
N LEU A 113 36.87 9.51 18.51
CA LEU A 113 37.51 10.16 19.65
C LEU A 113 36.88 11.53 19.95
N SER A 114 36.56 12.32 18.92
CA SER A 114 35.95 13.66 19.09
C SER A 114 34.59 13.63 19.76
N ASN A 115 33.82 12.57 19.55
CA ASN A 115 32.45 12.47 20.08
C ASN A 115 32.38 11.78 21.45
N ASN A 116 33.40 11.02 21.87
CA ASN A 116 33.32 10.13 23.03
C ASN A 116 34.39 10.36 24.11
N LEU A 117 35.41 11.19 23.88
CA LEU A 117 36.39 11.55 24.93
C LEU A 117 35.88 12.65 25.84
N ASP A 118 35.94 12.44 27.15
CA ASP A 118 35.58 13.46 28.14
C ASP A 118 36.48 14.70 28.01
N LEU A 119 37.76 14.53 27.68
CA LEU A 119 38.70 15.63 27.41
C LEU A 119 38.17 16.62 26.34
N LEU A 120 37.37 16.16 25.38
CA LEU A 120 36.76 17.02 24.33
C LEU A 120 35.34 17.46 24.67
N ARG A 121 34.62 16.67 25.47
CA ARG A 121 33.30 17.00 26.00
C ARG A 121 33.32 18.19 26.96
N TRP A 122 34.31 18.26 27.86
CA TRP A 122 34.38 19.25 28.93
C TRP A 122 35.14 20.54 28.57
N ARG A 123 35.71 20.66 27.36
CA ARG A 123 36.55 21.80 26.90
C ARG A 123 35.93 23.20 27.01
N ASN A 124 34.59 23.26 27.03
CA ASN A 124 33.80 24.49 27.12
C ASN A 124 33.09 24.66 28.48
N PHE A 125 33.34 23.79 29.47
CA PHE A 125 32.60 23.80 30.72
C PHE A 125 33.02 24.97 31.63
N PRO A 126 32.08 25.81 32.10
CA PRO A 126 32.40 26.95 32.95
C PRO A 126 32.81 26.50 34.36
N GLY A 127 33.99 26.91 34.81
CA GLY A 127 34.50 26.67 36.17
C GLY A 127 35.53 25.54 36.31
N LEU A 128 35.95 24.92 35.20
CA LEU A 128 36.96 23.87 35.21
C LEU A 128 38.35 24.43 35.54
N GLN A 129 39.03 23.83 36.53
CA GLN A 129 40.34 24.26 37.05
C GLN A 129 41.49 23.46 36.41
N ALA A 130 42.73 23.95 36.51
CA ALA A 130 43.90 23.33 35.86
C ALA A 130 44.15 21.88 36.32
N ASP A 131 43.99 21.61 37.62
CA ASP A 131 44.11 20.27 38.23
C ASP A 131 43.00 19.29 37.80
N GLN A 132 41.90 19.81 37.24
CA GLN A 132 40.82 19.01 36.66
C GLN A 132 41.10 18.71 35.18
N VAL A 133 41.74 19.64 34.45
CA VAL A 133 42.23 19.38 33.08
C VAL A 133 43.33 18.33 33.09
N GLU A 134 44.26 18.40 34.05
CA GLU A 134 45.33 17.43 34.23
C GLU A 134 44.78 16.03 34.52
N ARG A 135 43.80 15.90 35.44
CA ARG A 135 43.10 14.62 35.68
C ARG A 135 42.36 14.08 34.45
N LEU A 136 41.70 14.93 33.67
CA LEU A 136 41.07 14.51 32.41
C LEU A 136 42.10 14.06 31.37
N ALA A 137 43.31 14.63 31.39
CA ALA A 137 44.42 14.23 30.52
C ALA A 137 45.05 12.91 30.98
N ASP A 138 45.18 12.66 32.29
CA ASP A 138 45.66 11.39 32.86
C ASP A 138 44.70 10.22 32.64
N GLU A 139 43.38 10.48 32.65
CA GLU A 139 42.37 9.46 32.34
C GLU A 139 42.21 9.20 30.83
N ALA A 140 42.59 10.16 29.97
CA ALA A 140 42.39 10.09 28.52
C ALA A 140 42.98 8.83 27.87
N PRO A 141 44.21 8.34 28.18
CA PRO A 141 44.74 7.12 27.59
C PRO A 141 43.85 5.89 27.80
N ALA A 142 43.28 5.73 29.00
CA ALA A 142 42.37 4.62 29.31
C ALA A 142 40.98 4.77 28.67
N GLN A 143 40.55 6.01 28.34
CA GLN A 143 39.36 6.24 27.52
C GLN A 143 39.63 5.93 26.04
N VAL A 144 40.73 6.45 25.50
CA VAL A 144 41.18 6.23 24.12
C VAL A 144 41.37 4.73 23.86
N GLN A 145 42.08 4.01 24.72
CA GLN A 145 42.29 2.57 24.56
C GLN A 145 40.97 1.81 24.43
N ARG A 146 40.01 2.02 25.36
CA ARG A 146 38.70 1.34 25.29
C ARG A 146 37.92 1.67 24.02
N LEU A 147 38.00 2.91 23.51
CA LEU A 147 37.36 3.28 22.25
C LEU A 147 38.04 2.58 21.05
N LEU A 148 39.37 2.48 21.05
CA LEU A 148 40.16 1.81 20.03
C LEU A 148 39.97 0.29 20.01
N GLU A 149 39.80 -0.33 21.17
CA GLU A 149 39.45 -1.75 21.32
C GLU A 149 38.15 -2.08 20.56
N THR A 150 37.12 -1.22 20.62
CA THR A 150 35.87 -1.41 19.86
C THR A 150 36.05 -1.42 18.33
N GLN A 151 37.12 -0.79 17.85
CA GLN A 151 37.48 -0.71 16.42
C GLN A 151 38.50 -1.77 15.99
N GLY A 152 38.96 -2.62 16.92
CA GLY A 152 39.90 -3.71 16.66
C GLY A 152 41.34 -3.43 17.07
N TYR A 153 41.65 -2.33 17.75
CA TYR A 153 43.02 -1.93 18.07
C TYR A 153 43.32 -2.15 19.56
N PHE A 154 43.95 -3.28 19.88
CA PHE A 154 44.22 -3.73 21.25
C PHE A 154 45.65 -3.46 21.75
N SER A 155 46.54 -2.99 20.87
CA SER A 155 47.92 -2.62 21.20
C SER A 155 48.27 -1.19 20.73
N PRO A 156 47.44 -0.17 21.01
CA PRO A 156 47.71 1.20 20.56
C PRO A 156 48.85 1.84 21.36
N GLN A 157 49.58 2.76 20.72
CA GLN A 157 50.50 3.67 21.39
C GLN A 157 49.81 5.01 21.57
N ILE A 158 49.59 5.41 22.83
CA ILE A 158 48.87 6.63 23.18
C ILE A 158 49.80 7.52 24.00
N ALA A 159 50.02 8.75 23.54
CA ALA A 159 50.81 9.75 24.23
C ALA A 159 49.96 11.00 24.48
N VAL A 160 49.90 11.43 25.74
CA VAL A 160 49.25 12.69 26.14
C VAL A 160 50.33 13.62 26.68
N ARG A 161 50.30 14.86 26.21
CA ARG A 161 51.18 15.93 26.69
C ARG A 161 50.34 17.15 27.05
N VAL A 162 50.52 17.64 28.27
CA VAL A 162 49.90 18.88 28.75
C VAL A 162 50.97 19.97 28.72
N ASP A 163 50.91 20.85 27.71
CA ASP A 163 51.77 22.00 27.60
C ASP A 163 51.13 23.18 28.35
N CYS A 164 51.65 23.49 29.54
CA CYS A 164 51.32 24.67 30.34
C CYS A 164 52.38 25.76 30.11
N PRO A 165 52.18 26.71 29.17
CA PRO A 165 53.14 27.78 28.94
C PRO A 165 53.27 28.70 30.17
N PRO A 166 54.49 29.15 30.52
CA PRO A 166 54.70 30.01 31.69
C PRO A 166 53.96 31.34 31.55
N GLN A 167 53.47 31.83 32.68
CA GLN A 167 52.46 32.88 32.78
C GLN A 167 53.05 34.29 32.59
N ALA A 168 53.41 34.62 31.35
CA ALA A 168 53.88 35.95 30.94
C ALA A 168 52.91 36.57 29.92
N ASP A 169 52.25 37.66 30.33
CA ASP A 169 51.48 38.61 29.52
C ASP A 169 50.54 38.02 28.45
N GLY A 170 49.57 37.23 28.91
CA GLY A 170 48.41 36.81 28.13
C GLY A 170 47.87 35.46 28.58
N ILE A 171 46.54 35.33 28.70
CA ILE A 171 45.89 34.06 29.01
C ILE A 171 46.00 33.15 27.78
N ARG A 172 47.10 32.38 27.68
CA ARG A 172 47.16 31.25 26.75
C ARG A 172 46.37 30.08 27.36
N PRO A 173 45.45 29.45 26.61
CA PRO A 173 44.78 28.24 27.08
C PRO A 173 45.82 27.12 27.31
N ILE A 174 45.56 26.23 28.27
CA ILE A 174 46.34 25.00 28.42
C ILE A 174 46.22 24.21 27.10
N ARG A 175 47.32 23.69 26.56
CA ARG A 175 47.28 22.87 25.33
C ARG A 175 47.49 21.41 25.68
N VAL A 176 46.52 20.57 25.38
CA VAL A 176 46.61 19.12 25.55
C VAL A 176 46.79 18.47 24.17
N VAL A 177 47.97 17.94 23.91
CA VAL A 177 48.27 17.21 22.67
C VAL A 177 48.06 15.72 22.94
N LEU A 178 47.06 15.13 22.30
CA LEU A 178 46.78 13.70 22.31
C LEU A 178 47.23 13.12 20.95
N SER A 179 48.34 12.38 20.97
CA SER A 179 48.85 11.64 19.82
C SER A 179 48.50 10.16 19.98
N VAL A 180 47.91 9.57 18.93
CA VAL A 180 47.40 8.20 18.94
C VAL A 180 47.85 7.47 17.68
N ASN A 181 48.77 6.52 17.86
CA ASN A 181 49.04 5.51 16.86
C ASN A 181 48.26 4.23 17.21
N PRO A 182 47.20 3.88 16.46
CA PRO A 182 46.35 2.73 16.79
C PRO A 182 47.06 1.38 16.57
N GLY A 183 48.19 1.35 15.86
CA GLY A 183 48.94 0.13 15.59
C GLY A 183 48.25 -0.81 14.58
N VAL A 184 48.57 -2.10 14.66
CA VAL A 184 48.00 -3.13 13.78
C VAL A 184 46.62 -3.54 14.30
N ALA A 185 45.61 -3.45 13.43
CA ALA A 185 44.26 -3.91 13.72
C ALA A 185 44.23 -5.43 13.90
N THR A 186 43.57 -5.90 14.96
CA THR A 186 43.35 -7.32 15.23
C THR A 186 42.46 -7.93 14.15
N LEU A 187 42.93 -9.02 13.54
CA LEU A 187 42.20 -9.77 12.52
C LEU A 187 41.50 -10.99 13.13
N VAL A 188 40.31 -11.29 12.63
CA VAL A 188 39.57 -12.51 13.00
C VAL A 188 40.31 -13.72 12.41
N HIS A 189 40.89 -14.54 13.27
CA HIS A 189 41.64 -15.74 12.87
C HIS A 189 40.70 -16.94 12.67
N ALA A 190 39.78 -17.15 13.62
CA ALA A 190 38.81 -18.23 13.59
C ALA A 190 37.47 -17.78 14.18
N VAL A 191 36.39 -18.34 13.64
CA VAL A 191 35.03 -18.17 14.15
C VAL A 191 34.39 -19.54 14.31
N GLU A 192 33.95 -19.84 15.52
CA GLU A 192 33.24 -21.05 15.86
C GLU A 192 31.78 -20.71 16.21
N VAL A 193 30.85 -21.15 15.37
CA VAL A 193 29.41 -20.98 15.56
C VAL A 193 28.82 -22.35 15.90
N GLN A 194 28.58 -22.58 17.19
CA GLN A 194 27.93 -23.77 17.71
C GLN A 194 26.44 -23.50 17.90
N VAL A 195 25.61 -24.48 17.56
CA VAL A 195 24.16 -24.45 17.79
C VAL A 195 23.77 -25.72 18.54
N ASP A 196 23.15 -25.57 19.72
CA ASP A 196 22.47 -26.66 20.40
C ASP A 196 21.05 -26.77 19.86
N GLY A 197 20.68 -27.99 19.44
CA GLY A 197 19.32 -28.35 19.03
C GLY A 197 18.35 -28.42 20.22
N PRO A 198 17.07 -28.73 19.97
CA PRO A 198 16.03 -28.75 21.01
C PRO A 198 16.30 -29.75 22.15
N ASP A 199 17.07 -30.81 21.89
CA ASP A 199 17.49 -31.80 22.89
C ASP A 199 18.69 -31.35 23.74
N GLY A 200 19.16 -30.10 23.58
CA GLY A 200 20.37 -29.56 24.21
C GLY A 200 21.69 -30.13 23.69
N GLN A 201 21.64 -30.90 22.60
CA GLN A 201 22.80 -31.50 21.94
C GLN A 201 23.27 -30.69 20.73
N PRO A 202 24.57 -30.67 20.37
CA PRO A 202 25.06 -29.92 19.23
C PRO A 202 24.44 -30.36 17.88
N ASP A 203 23.73 -29.44 17.22
CA ASP A 203 23.21 -29.63 15.87
C ASP A 203 24.25 -29.17 14.84
N ALA A 204 24.97 -30.14 14.26
CA ALA A 204 25.98 -29.89 13.24
C ALA A 204 25.41 -29.28 11.94
N ALA A 205 24.14 -29.57 11.59
CA ALA A 205 23.53 -29.07 10.36
C ALA A 205 23.12 -27.59 10.50
N LEU A 206 22.55 -27.20 11.64
CA LEU A 206 22.27 -25.80 11.98
C LEU A 206 23.57 -25.00 12.16
N SER A 207 24.56 -25.56 12.85
CA SER A 207 25.89 -24.95 13.01
C SER A 207 26.55 -24.69 11.64
N ALA A 208 26.55 -25.67 10.74
CA ALA A 208 27.07 -25.50 9.37
C ALA A 208 26.21 -24.56 8.49
N ARG A 209 24.92 -24.39 8.79
CA ARG A 209 24.04 -23.41 8.12
C ARG A 209 24.39 -21.99 8.57
N LEU A 210 24.45 -21.73 9.87
CA LEU A 210 24.75 -20.41 10.42
C LEU A 210 26.19 -19.98 10.15
N SER A 211 27.17 -20.89 10.21
CA SER A 211 28.56 -20.61 9.81
C SER A 211 28.67 -20.11 8.36
N ARG A 212 27.83 -20.60 7.44
CA ARG A 212 27.83 -20.15 6.03
C ARG A 212 27.22 -18.77 5.83
N THR A 213 26.26 -18.37 6.67
CA THR A 213 25.62 -17.05 6.63
C THR A 213 26.29 -16.04 7.57
N TRP A 214 27.32 -16.45 8.31
CA TRP A 214 28.05 -15.60 9.26
C TRP A 214 28.75 -14.43 8.56
N THR A 215 28.57 -13.22 9.09
CA THR A 215 29.00 -11.99 8.41
C THR A 215 30.46 -11.62 8.68
N LEU A 216 30.92 -11.80 9.92
CA LEU A 216 32.27 -11.45 10.36
C LEU A 216 33.23 -12.62 10.09
N LYS A 217 33.81 -12.66 8.88
CA LYS A 217 34.59 -13.81 8.37
C LYS A 217 36.05 -13.80 8.86
N PRO A 218 36.73 -14.96 8.92
CA PRO A 218 38.19 -15.01 9.06
C PRO A 218 38.91 -14.10 8.04
N GLY A 219 39.95 -13.40 8.48
CA GLY A 219 40.70 -12.40 7.72
C GLY A 219 40.10 -10.98 7.74
N SER A 220 38.90 -10.77 8.30
CA SER A 220 38.36 -9.41 8.52
C SER A 220 38.92 -8.76 9.78
N VAL A 221 38.88 -7.43 9.85
CA VAL A 221 39.19 -6.68 11.09
C VAL A 221 38.11 -6.95 12.12
N PHE A 222 38.51 -7.30 13.35
CA PHE A 222 37.58 -7.44 14.46
C PHE A 222 37.03 -6.06 14.88
N ARG A 223 35.71 -5.93 15.00
CA ARG A 223 35.02 -4.75 15.55
C ARG A 223 33.83 -5.20 16.38
N ASP A 224 33.60 -4.57 17.52
CA ASP A 224 32.51 -4.95 18.43
C ASP A 224 31.13 -4.80 17.75
N ALA A 225 30.94 -3.73 16.98
CA ALA A 225 29.69 -3.49 16.25
C ALA A 225 29.40 -4.59 15.20
N ASP A 226 30.44 -5.09 14.52
CA ASP A 226 30.29 -6.16 13.54
C ASP A 226 30.06 -7.54 14.21
N TRP A 227 30.66 -7.77 15.38
CA TRP A 227 30.42 -8.95 16.22
C TRP A 227 28.99 -9.00 16.76
N GLU A 228 28.50 -7.91 17.36
CA GLU A 228 27.11 -7.83 17.84
C GLU A 228 26.08 -7.92 16.70
N SER A 229 26.37 -7.31 15.55
CA SER A 229 25.55 -7.43 14.34
C SER A 229 25.48 -8.87 13.82
N ALA A 230 26.61 -9.58 13.82
CA ALA A 230 26.68 -10.98 13.42
C ALA A 230 25.88 -11.90 14.35
N LYS A 231 26.08 -11.78 15.68
CA LYS A 231 25.31 -12.51 16.70
C LYS A 231 23.81 -12.24 16.59
N SER A 232 23.43 -10.96 16.51
CA SER A 232 22.02 -10.54 16.42
C SER A 232 21.34 -11.10 15.16
N ARG A 233 22.05 -11.11 14.02
CA ARG A 233 21.54 -11.68 12.76
C ARG A 233 21.38 -13.20 12.84
N ALA A 234 22.35 -13.90 13.42
CA ALA A 234 22.27 -15.36 13.62
C ALA A 234 21.10 -15.74 14.53
N LEU A 235 20.96 -15.07 15.68
CA LEU A 235 19.84 -15.26 16.60
C LEU A 235 18.48 -14.96 15.94
N SER A 236 18.36 -13.82 15.27
CA SER A 236 17.13 -13.43 14.57
C SER A 236 16.71 -14.46 13.51
N SER A 237 17.66 -15.10 12.84
CA SER A 237 17.36 -16.15 11.85
C SER A 237 16.74 -17.42 12.49
N LEU A 238 17.08 -17.72 13.74
CA LEU A 238 16.46 -18.81 14.51
C LEU A 238 15.06 -18.41 15.00
N LEU A 239 14.95 -17.23 15.61
CA LEU A 239 13.69 -16.68 16.15
C LEU A 239 12.60 -16.49 15.06
N SER A 240 13.00 -16.20 13.82
CA SER A 240 12.07 -16.06 12.69
C SER A 240 11.50 -17.39 12.17
N GLY A 241 12.22 -18.50 12.43
CA GLY A 241 11.82 -19.87 12.13
C GLY A 241 11.21 -20.56 13.35
N GLN A 242 11.17 -21.90 13.33
CA GLN A 242 10.45 -22.74 14.31
C GLN A 242 10.97 -22.68 15.76
N TRP A 243 11.91 -21.79 16.09
CA TRP A 243 12.57 -21.68 17.40
C TRP A 243 12.38 -20.28 18.03
N PRO A 244 11.15 -19.85 18.33
CA PRO A 244 10.88 -18.55 18.97
C PRO A 244 11.49 -18.39 20.38
N ALA A 245 11.96 -19.48 21.00
CA ALA A 245 12.64 -19.48 22.29
C ALA A 245 14.18 -19.43 22.21
N ALA A 246 14.75 -19.31 21.00
CA ALA A 246 16.20 -19.34 20.79
C ALA A 246 16.93 -18.18 21.51
N ARG A 247 18.14 -18.44 21.98
CA ARG A 247 18.97 -17.50 22.75
C ARG A 247 20.46 -17.72 22.54
N ILE A 248 21.27 -16.74 22.92
CA ILE A 248 22.74 -16.90 23.01
C ILE A 248 23.07 -17.51 24.37
N ALA A 249 23.72 -18.68 24.37
CA ALA A 249 24.12 -19.41 25.57
C ALA A 249 25.56 -19.08 26.02
N ASP A 250 26.50 -18.91 25.08
CA ASP A 250 27.83 -18.34 25.32
C ASP A 250 28.24 -17.45 24.13
N SER A 251 29.07 -16.43 24.39
CA SER A 251 29.57 -15.46 23.43
C SER A 251 30.92 -14.95 23.91
N ARG A 252 32.02 -15.37 23.26
CA ARG A 252 33.39 -15.05 23.67
C ARG A 252 34.22 -14.57 22.49
N ALA A 253 34.87 -13.42 22.66
CA ALA A 253 35.92 -12.95 21.78
C ALA A 253 37.24 -13.01 22.55
N THR A 254 38.09 -13.99 22.21
CA THR A 254 39.43 -14.13 22.80
C THR A 254 40.41 -13.41 21.90
N ILE A 255 40.99 -12.31 22.40
CA ILE A 255 41.95 -11.47 21.68
C ILE A 255 43.37 -11.79 22.16
N ASP A 256 44.30 -11.94 21.21
CA ASP A 256 45.74 -11.99 21.45
C ASP A 256 46.39 -10.69 20.94
N PRO A 257 46.79 -9.76 21.84
CA PRO A 257 47.41 -8.49 21.47
C PRO A 257 48.83 -8.61 20.91
N GLN A 258 49.50 -9.76 21.04
CA GLN A 258 50.85 -9.99 20.50
C GLN A 258 50.80 -10.50 19.06
N THR A 259 49.85 -11.40 18.75
CA THR A 259 49.69 -11.92 17.38
C THR A 259 48.67 -11.13 16.54
N HIS A 260 47.97 -10.16 17.14
CA HIS A 260 46.88 -9.38 16.54
C HIS A 260 45.76 -10.29 15.99
N GLN A 261 45.40 -11.33 16.75
CA GLN A 261 44.39 -12.32 16.37
C GLN A 261 43.20 -12.36 17.32
N ALA A 262 41.99 -12.40 16.75
CA ALA A 262 40.75 -12.68 17.45
C ALA A 262 40.27 -14.11 17.15
N ARG A 263 39.99 -14.90 18.19
CA ARG A 263 39.24 -16.16 18.09
C ARG A 263 37.86 -15.95 18.68
N LEU A 264 36.84 -16.14 17.86
CA LEU A 264 35.45 -15.86 18.22
C LEU A 264 34.69 -17.18 18.41
N LEU A 265 33.96 -17.29 19.50
CA LEU A 265 33.07 -18.41 19.78
C LEU A 265 31.69 -17.86 20.14
N VAL A 266 30.65 -18.38 19.48
CA VAL A 266 29.27 -18.18 19.86
C VAL A 266 28.57 -19.52 19.94
N ARG A 267 27.85 -19.73 21.04
CA ARG A 267 27.00 -20.89 21.26
C ARG A 267 25.55 -20.44 21.35
N LEU A 268 24.74 -20.87 20.39
CA LEU A 268 23.31 -20.56 20.31
C LEU A 268 22.51 -21.77 20.81
N ASP A 269 21.61 -21.54 21.75
CA ASP A 269 20.64 -22.54 22.20
C ASP A 269 19.33 -22.28 21.42
N THR A 270 18.85 -23.27 20.68
CA THR A 270 17.60 -23.13 19.92
C THR A 270 16.35 -23.21 20.80
N GLY A 271 16.43 -23.85 21.98
CA GLY A 271 15.27 -24.21 22.77
C GLY A 271 14.31 -25.16 22.01
N ALA A 272 13.10 -25.33 22.56
CA ALA A 272 12.09 -26.17 21.93
C ALA A 272 11.69 -25.66 20.53
N ALA A 273 11.43 -26.59 19.61
CA ALA A 273 10.79 -26.30 18.34
C ALA A 273 9.27 -26.20 18.54
N TYR A 274 8.63 -25.18 17.95
CA TYR A 274 7.20 -24.93 18.08
C TYR A 274 6.45 -25.11 16.76
N THR A 275 5.19 -25.51 16.86
CA THR A 275 4.22 -25.60 15.77
C THR A 275 2.98 -24.75 16.09
N PHE A 276 2.24 -24.33 15.07
CA PHE A 276 1.00 -23.58 15.26
C PHE A 276 -0.12 -24.47 15.80
N GLY A 277 -0.82 -23.98 16.82
CA GLY A 277 -2.01 -24.59 17.40
C GLY A 277 -3.32 -24.07 16.80
N PRO A 278 -4.44 -24.21 17.53
CA PRO A 278 -5.71 -23.62 17.13
C PRO A 278 -5.67 -22.08 17.19
N LEU A 279 -6.57 -21.45 16.43
CA LEU A 279 -6.77 -20.00 16.46
C LEU A 279 -7.74 -19.62 17.60
N HIS A 280 -7.35 -18.68 18.46
CA HIS A 280 -8.22 -18.08 19.47
C HIS A 280 -8.64 -16.68 19.03
N ILE A 281 -9.84 -16.56 18.46
CA ILE A 281 -10.31 -15.32 17.84
C ILE A 281 -11.16 -14.51 18.82
N THR A 282 -10.79 -13.25 19.05
CA THR A 282 -11.49 -12.34 19.96
C THR A 282 -11.81 -10.99 19.30
N GLY A 283 -12.86 -10.31 19.80
CA GLY A 283 -13.28 -8.98 19.33
C GLY A 283 -14.22 -8.93 18.13
N LEU A 284 -14.64 -10.09 17.61
CA LEU A 284 -15.76 -10.21 16.67
C LEU A 284 -17.12 -9.89 17.34
N GLN A 285 -18.03 -9.28 16.59
CA GLN A 285 -19.36 -8.89 17.04
C GLN A 285 -20.43 -9.14 15.98
N ARG A 286 -20.18 -8.73 14.72
CA ARG A 286 -21.08 -8.94 13.57
C ARG A 286 -20.65 -10.14 12.74
N TYR A 287 -19.34 -10.31 12.57
CA TYR A 287 -18.82 -11.24 11.57
C TYR A 287 -18.54 -12.64 12.14
N PRO A 288 -18.78 -13.73 11.37
CA PRO A 288 -18.44 -15.08 11.79
C PRO A 288 -16.92 -15.32 11.77
N ALA A 289 -16.43 -16.13 12.71
CA ALA A 289 -15.01 -16.49 12.86
C ALA A 289 -14.35 -16.95 11.55
N SER A 290 -15.10 -17.65 10.69
CA SER A 290 -14.67 -18.06 9.35
C SER A 290 -14.08 -16.96 8.45
N ILE A 291 -14.36 -15.66 8.68
CA ILE A 291 -13.71 -14.58 7.93
C ILE A 291 -12.25 -14.40 8.36
N VAL A 292 -11.99 -14.55 9.65
CA VAL A 292 -10.65 -14.49 10.25
C VAL A 292 -9.87 -15.76 9.89
N GLU A 293 -10.50 -16.94 10.06
CA GLU A 293 -9.90 -18.24 9.73
C GLU A 293 -9.48 -18.35 8.26
N ARG A 294 -10.33 -17.92 7.30
CA ARG A 294 -10.05 -18.00 5.85
C ARG A 294 -8.96 -17.04 5.36
N LEU A 295 -8.44 -16.17 6.23
CA LEU A 295 -7.31 -15.30 5.95
C LEU A 295 -5.99 -15.84 6.52
N ALA A 296 -6.01 -16.95 7.28
CA ALA A 296 -4.81 -17.55 7.83
C ALA A 296 -3.95 -18.18 6.71
N PRO A 297 -2.67 -17.79 6.55
CA PRO A 297 -1.75 -18.42 5.61
C PRO A 297 -1.25 -19.79 6.10
N MET A 298 -1.38 -20.06 7.40
CA MET A 298 -0.89 -21.27 8.08
C MET A 298 -2.03 -22.19 8.54
N GLN A 299 -1.70 -23.44 8.82
CA GLN A 299 -2.60 -24.45 9.39
C GLN A 299 -2.04 -25.00 10.71
N PRO A 300 -2.89 -25.49 11.64
CA PRO A 300 -2.43 -26.18 12.84
C PRO A 300 -1.50 -27.35 12.50
N GLY A 301 -0.45 -27.54 13.31
CA GLY A 301 0.62 -28.53 13.12
C GLY A 301 1.73 -28.11 12.16
N GLN A 302 1.62 -26.97 11.46
CA GLN A 302 2.75 -26.43 10.68
C GLN A 302 3.82 -25.83 11.61
N PRO A 303 5.12 -25.91 11.27
CA PRO A 303 6.18 -25.27 12.04
C PRO A 303 5.95 -23.77 12.23
N TYR A 304 6.26 -23.25 13.41
CA TYR A 304 6.16 -21.83 13.69
C TYR A 304 7.02 -21.03 12.70
N SER A 305 6.48 -19.89 12.24
CA SER A 305 7.19 -18.91 11.45
C SER A 305 6.68 -17.51 11.77
N GLN A 306 7.60 -16.62 12.16
CA GLN A 306 7.25 -15.23 12.43
C GLN A 306 6.70 -14.54 11.17
N THR A 307 7.23 -14.89 9.99
CA THR A 307 6.74 -14.39 8.70
C THR A 307 5.26 -14.74 8.49
N ALA A 308 4.85 -15.99 8.79
CA ALA A 308 3.45 -16.40 8.62
C ALA A 308 2.49 -15.64 9.55
N LEU A 309 2.91 -15.32 10.78
CA LEU A 309 2.13 -14.49 11.71
C LEU A 309 2.00 -13.05 11.21
N LEU A 310 3.09 -12.46 10.69
CA LEU A 310 3.10 -11.11 10.12
C LEU A 310 2.26 -11.03 8.83
N ASP A 311 2.35 -12.03 7.95
CA ASP A 311 1.53 -12.15 6.74
C ASP A 311 0.05 -12.28 7.10
N TYR A 312 -0.29 -13.05 8.16
CA TYR A 312 -1.66 -13.17 8.64
C TYR A 312 -2.19 -11.84 9.19
N GLN A 313 -1.39 -11.17 10.03
CA GLN A 313 -1.74 -9.85 10.57
C GLN A 313 -1.95 -8.84 9.43
N ALA A 314 -1.08 -8.83 8.43
CA ALA A 314 -1.21 -7.98 7.25
C ALA A 314 -2.47 -8.34 6.44
N ALA A 315 -2.81 -9.62 6.26
CA ALA A 315 -4.03 -10.04 5.59
C ALA A 315 -5.30 -9.58 6.34
N LEU A 316 -5.30 -9.61 7.67
CA LEU A 316 -6.39 -9.11 8.51
C LEU A 316 -6.47 -7.56 8.50
N GLN A 317 -5.35 -6.85 8.51
CA GLN A 317 -5.31 -5.38 8.45
C GLN A 317 -5.70 -4.83 7.07
N ASN A 318 -5.36 -5.54 5.99
CA ASN A 318 -5.79 -5.21 4.62
C ASN A 318 -7.25 -5.60 4.34
N SER A 319 -7.87 -6.39 5.22
CA SER A 319 -9.27 -6.78 5.12
C SER A 319 -10.20 -5.61 5.46
N PRO A 320 -11.22 -5.29 4.65
CA PRO A 320 -12.09 -4.14 4.91
C PRO A 320 -12.93 -4.30 6.20
N TYR A 321 -13.11 -5.53 6.68
CA TYR A 321 -13.92 -5.85 7.86
C TYR A 321 -13.30 -5.40 9.18
N PHE A 322 -11.98 -5.18 9.24
CA PHE A 322 -11.27 -4.86 10.48
C PHE A 322 -10.59 -3.49 10.37
N ARG A 323 -10.57 -2.73 11.49
CA ARG A 323 -9.82 -1.46 11.58
C ARG A 323 -8.47 -1.63 12.29
N ASN A 324 -8.34 -2.71 13.05
CA ASN A 324 -7.14 -3.13 13.75
C ASN A 324 -7.16 -4.66 13.84
N ALA A 325 -5.99 -5.28 13.73
CA ALA A 325 -5.81 -6.70 13.99
C ALA A 325 -4.40 -6.90 14.55
N VAL A 326 -4.32 -7.71 15.61
CA VAL A 326 -3.08 -8.17 16.24
C VAL A 326 -3.10 -9.69 16.22
N VAL A 327 -1.98 -10.29 15.79
CA VAL A 327 -1.79 -11.74 15.77
C VAL A 327 -0.52 -12.04 16.56
N ASP A 328 -0.64 -12.90 17.56
CA ASP A 328 0.48 -13.42 18.33
C ASP A 328 0.35 -14.94 18.50
N ALA A 329 1.43 -15.63 18.83
CA ALA A 329 1.40 -17.05 19.18
C ALA A 329 2.03 -17.25 20.56
N ASP A 330 1.19 -17.54 21.56
CA ASP A 330 1.64 -17.57 22.94
C ASP A 330 2.38 -18.88 23.26
N VAL A 331 3.68 -18.86 23.02
CA VAL A 331 4.61 -19.97 23.32
C VAL A 331 4.62 -20.38 24.80
N ARG A 332 4.13 -19.52 25.71
CA ARG A 332 4.01 -19.83 27.15
C ARG A 332 2.79 -20.69 27.47
N GLN A 333 1.77 -20.64 26.61
CA GLN A 333 0.56 -21.47 26.69
C GLN A 333 0.66 -22.74 25.82
N ALA A 334 1.82 -22.96 25.18
CA ALA A 334 2.02 -24.11 24.33
C ALA A 334 2.00 -25.44 25.11
N GLN A 335 1.32 -26.44 24.54
CA GLN A 335 1.29 -27.81 25.07
C GLN A 335 1.99 -28.71 24.05
N ASP A 336 2.95 -29.53 24.49
CA ASP A 336 3.73 -30.44 23.64
C ASP A 336 4.36 -29.77 22.39
N GLY A 337 4.79 -28.51 22.53
CA GLY A 337 5.35 -27.71 21.43
C GLY A 337 4.32 -27.11 20.47
N VAL A 338 3.02 -27.25 20.74
CA VAL A 338 1.93 -26.67 19.95
C VAL A 338 1.48 -25.35 20.59
N ALA A 339 1.84 -24.21 20.00
CA ALA A 339 1.54 -22.88 20.51
C ALA A 339 0.20 -22.34 19.95
N PRO A 340 -0.81 -22.02 20.78
CA PRO A 340 -2.05 -21.40 20.32
C PRO A 340 -1.77 -20.03 19.69
N VAL A 341 -2.57 -19.67 18.68
CA VAL A 341 -2.44 -18.38 17.97
C VAL A 341 -3.59 -17.47 18.41
N ASP A 342 -3.28 -16.46 19.20
CA ASP A 342 -4.23 -15.48 19.69
C ASP A 342 -4.43 -14.38 18.64
N VAL A 343 -5.68 -14.22 18.19
CA VAL A 343 -6.06 -13.30 17.12
C VAL A 343 -7.06 -12.28 17.67
N GLN A 344 -6.56 -11.07 17.95
CA GLN A 344 -7.36 -9.97 18.46
C GLN A 344 -7.72 -9.04 17.30
N VAL A 345 -8.99 -9.07 16.87
CA VAL A 345 -9.50 -8.17 15.82
C VAL A 345 -10.39 -7.09 16.40
N THR A 346 -10.44 -5.95 15.73
CA THR A 346 -11.43 -4.91 16.03
C THR A 346 -12.18 -4.56 14.77
N GLU A 347 -13.48 -4.82 14.75
CA GLU A 347 -14.30 -4.61 13.56
C GLU A 347 -14.33 -3.14 13.11
N ASN A 348 -14.31 -2.96 11.79
CA ASN A 348 -14.49 -1.68 11.14
C ASN A 348 -15.98 -1.26 11.15
N ARG A 349 -16.26 0.03 10.96
CA ARG A 349 -17.64 0.51 10.78
C ARG A 349 -18.23 -0.16 9.53
N ALA A 350 -19.39 -0.78 9.68
CA ALA A 350 -20.03 -1.54 8.59
C ALA A 350 -20.30 -0.65 7.37
N GLN A 351 -20.77 0.59 7.59
CA GLN A 351 -21.11 1.51 6.52
C GLN A 351 -20.08 2.63 6.35
N LYS A 352 -19.74 2.93 5.09
CA LYS A 352 -18.88 4.04 4.68
C LYS A 352 -19.54 4.79 3.51
N LEU A 353 -19.69 6.09 3.68
CA LEU A 353 -20.05 7.03 2.62
C LEU A 353 -18.80 7.80 2.20
N SER A 354 -18.67 8.09 0.91
CA SER A 354 -17.53 8.78 0.32
C SER A 354 -17.98 9.71 -0.79
N PHE A 355 -17.37 10.88 -0.85
CA PHE A 355 -17.62 11.88 -1.88
C PHE A 355 -16.29 12.26 -2.52
N GLY A 356 -16.32 12.59 -3.80
CA GLY A 356 -15.15 13.11 -4.51
C GLY A 356 -15.57 14.07 -5.61
N VAL A 357 -14.68 15.02 -5.88
CA VAL A 357 -14.78 15.92 -7.02
C VAL A 357 -13.52 15.80 -7.87
N GLY A 358 -13.58 16.18 -9.13
CA GLY A 358 -12.42 16.23 -10.01
C GLY A 358 -12.71 16.98 -11.29
N VAL A 359 -11.68 17.18 -12.10
CA VAL A 359 -11.81 17.73 -13.44
C VAL A 359 -10.75 17.10 -14.34
N SER A 360 -11.10 16.86 -15.60
CA SER A 360 -10.17 16.46 -16.65
C SER A 360 -10.46 17.20 -17.95
N SER A 361 -9.48 17.30 -18.84
CA SER A 361 -9.66 17.79 -20.21
C SER A 361 -10.53 16.86 -21.07
N ASP A 362 -10.51 15.57 -20.75
CA ASP A 362 -11.06 14.50 -21.58
C ASP A 362 -12.56 14.31 -21.36
N THR A 363 -12.99 14.28 -20.10
CA THR A 363 -14.38 13.97 -19.69
C THR A 363 -15.06 15.10 -18.92
N GLY A 364 -14.33 16.17 -18.61
CA GLY A 364 -14.84 17.39 -17.98
C GLY A 364 -14.83 17.34 -16.46
N GLN A 365 -15.80 18.05 -15.86
CA GLN A 365 -15.99 18.09 -14.40
C GLN A 365 -16.55 16.76 -13.93
N ARG A 366 -16.15 16.29 -12.73
CA ARG A 366 -16.57 15.02 -12.11
C ARG A 366 -17.10 15.26 -10.71
N VAL A 367 -18.25 14.68 -10.39
CA VAL A 367 -18.72 14.42 -9.03
C VAL A 367 -18.90 12.91 -8.87
N GLN A 368 -18.43 12.35 -7.76
CA GLN A 368 -18.63 10.93 -7.43
C GLN A 368 -19.13 10.77 -6.00
N MET A 369 -20.09 9.87 -5.81
CA MET A 369 -20.60 9.45 -4.51
C MET A 369 -20.51 7.93 -4.43
N GLY A 370 -19.83 7.41 -3.40
CA GLY A 370 -19.70 5.99 -3.15
C GLY A 370 -20.22 5.61 -1.77
N TRP A 371 -21.17 4.68 -1.72
CA TRP A 371 -21.66 4.05 -0.50
C TRP A 371 -21.21 2.58 -0.44
N ARG A 372 -20.84 2.12 0.76
CA ARG A 372 -20.45 0.74 1.01
C ARG A 372 -21.05 0.28 2.33
N ASP A 373 -21.63 -0.90 2.34
CA ASP A 373 -21.97 -1.69 3.51
C ASP A 373 -21.13 -2.98 3.50
N LEU A 374 -20.53 -3.32 4.65
CA LEU A 374 -19.72 -4.52 4.85
C LEU A 374 -20.52 -5.70 5.41
N ASP A 375 -21.74 -5.46 5.90
CA ASP A 375 -22.58 -6.48 6.51
C ASP A 375 -24.00 -6.51 5.91
N PHE A 376 -24.08 -6.44 4.59
CA PHE A 376 -25.35 -6.45 3.89
C PHE A 376 -26.13 -7.74 4.22
N LEU A 377 -27.37 -7.55 4.69
CA LEU A 377 -28.28 -8.59 5.19
C LEU A 377 -27.74 -9.43 6.37
N GLY A 378 -26.75 -8.94 7.12
CA GLY A 378 -26.17 -9.67 8.26
C GLY A 378 -25.38 -10.93 7.86
N ARG A 379 -24.78 -10.91 6.66
CA ARG A 379 -24.08 -12.06 6.06
C ARG A 379 -22.60 -11.79 5.81
N ALA A 380 -22.06 -10.68 6.32
CA ALA A 380 -20.78 -10.12 5.91
C ALA A 380 -20.64 -9.95 4.38
N TRP A 381 -21.76 -9.74 3.68
CA TRP A 381 -21.75 -9.46 2.26
C TRP A 381 -21.43 -7.98 2.06
N ARG A 382 -20.47 -7.69 1.19
CA ARG A 382 -20.03 -6.32 0.91
C ARG A 382 -20.85 -5.78 -0.24
N LEU A 383 -21.88 -5.00 0.06
CA LEU A 383 -22.61 -4.24 -0.95
C LEU A 383 -21.90 -2.89 -1.14
N SER A 384 -21.57 -2.56 -2.37
CA SER A 384 -21.06 -1.24 -2.74
C SER A 384 -21.89 -0.66 -3.88
N SER A 385 -22.14 0.64 -3.79
CA SER A 385 -22.74 1.45 -4.85
C SER A 385 -21.84 2.65 -5.11
N GLU A 386 -21.58 2.94 -6.38
CA GLU A 386 -20.88 4.16 -6.79
C GLU A 386 -21.65 4.81 -7.92
N VAL A 387 -21.93 6.11 -7.79
CA VAL A 387 -22.51 6.96 -8.83
C VAL A 387 -21.47 8.02 -9.18
N LYS A 388 -21.17 8.14 -10.47
CA LYS A 388 -20.16 9.03 -11.03
C LYS A 388 -20.78 9.84 -12.16
N LEU A 389 -20.84 11.15 -11.96
CA LEU A 389 -21.39 12.11 -12.90
C LEU A 389 -20.24 12.95 -13.45
N GLN A 390 -19.88 12.73 -14.71
CA GLN A 390 -18.95 13.54 -15.47
C GLN A 390 -19.69 14.30 -16.58
N THR A 391 -19.08 15.34 -17.13
CA THR A 391 -19.70 16.14 -18.21
C THR A 391 -20.02 15.29 -19.45
N ARG A 392 -19.12 14.37 -19.84
CA ARG A 392 -19.28 13.49 -21.01
C ARG A 392 -19.68 12.04 -20.71
N GLU A 393 -19.55 11.62 -19.46
CA GLU A 393 -19.79 10.24 -19.03
C GLU A 393 -20.63 10.24 -17.75
N GLN A 394 -21.62 9.36 -17.64
CA GLN A 394 -22.39 9.15 -16.42
C GLN A 394 -22.44 7.66 -16.15
N SER A 395 -22.00 7.21 -14.99
CA SER A 395 -22.03 5.80 -14.62
C SER A 395 -22.57 5.56 -13.21
N GLY A 396 -23.27 4.44 -13.05
CA GLY A 396 -23.74 3.92 -11.78
C GLY A 396 -23.42 2.43 -11.69
N ASN A 397 -22.81 1.99 -10.60
CA ASN A 397 -22.60 0.57 -10.35
C ASN A 397 -23.18 0.14 -9.00
N LEU A 398 -23.55 -1.15 -8.96
CA LEU A 398 -23.81 -1.92 -7.76
C LEU A 398 -22.94 -3.17 -7.81
N ARG A 399 -22.13 -3.40 -6.79
CA ARG A 399 -21.31 -4.61 -6.65
C ARG A 399 -21.58 -5.25 -5.30
N LEU A 400 -22.09 -6.49 -5.33
CA LEU A 400 -22.30 -7.34 -4.17
C LEU A 400 -21.16 -8.38 -4.12
N ALA A 401 -20.18 -8.18 -3.25
CA ALA A 401 -19.05 -9.08 -3.09
C ALA A 401 -19.20 -9.96 -1.85
N PHE A 402 -18.96 -11.26 -2.02
CA PHE A 402 -19.07 -12.26 -0.97
C PHE A 402 -17.79 -12.28 -0.10
N PRO A 403 -17.83 -12.92 1.09
CA PRO A 403 -16.64 -13.22 1.87
C PRO A 403 -15.68 -14.14 1.11
N ARG A 404 -14.38 -13.82 1.16
CA ARG A 404 -13.30 -14.58 0.50
C ARG A 404 -13.42 -16.07 0.77
N THR A 405 -13.27 -16.89 -0.26
CA THR A 405 -13.28 -18.36 -0.14
C THR A 405 -11.99 -18.87 0.52
N ALA A 406 -12.00 -20.09 1.09
CA ALA A 406 -10.78 -20.71 1.64
C ALA A 406 -9.66 -20.89 0.60
N ASN A 407 -10.01 -20.95 -0.69
CA ASN A 407 -9.06 -20.98 -1.80
C ASN A 407 -8.53 -19.59 -2.20
N GLY A 408 -8.89 -18.53 -1.49
CA GLY A 408 -8.44 -17.16 -1.74
C GLY A 408 -9.12 -16.42 -2.90
N TYR A 409 -10.24 -16.92 -3.42
CA TYR A 409 -11.05 -16.21 -4.42
C TYR A 409 -12.03 -15.24 -3.75
N ASP A 410 -12.17 -14.05 -4.33
CA ASP A 410 -13.20 -13.07 -4.03
C ASP A 410 -14.26 -13.09 -5.14
N ASP A 411 -15.41 -13.67 -4.83
CA ASP A 411 -16.54 -13.76 -5.76
C ASP A 411 -17.50 -12.57 -5.58
N SER A 412 -18.08 -12.07 -6.68
CA SER A 412 -19.03 -10.96 -6.63
C SER A 412 -20.01 -10.94 -7.80
N LEU A 413 -21.17 -10.33 -7.57
CA LEU A 413 -22.13 -9.95 -8.60
C LEU A 413 -22.03 -8.44 -8.86
N THR A 414 -22.19 -8.04 -10.11
CA THR A 414 -22.08 -6.66 -10.59
C THR A 414 -23.30 -6.31 -11.44
N LEU A 415 -23.82 -5.10 -11.24
CA LEU A 415 -24.75 -4.42 -12.13
C LEU A 415 -24.14 -3.05 -12.43
N LEU A 416 -24.12 -2.65 -13.69
CA LEU A 416 -23.48 -1.43 -14.15
C LEU A 416 -24.31 -0.78 -15.25
N GLN A 417 -24.47 0.54 -15.14
CA GLN A 417 -25.24 1.38 -16.04
C GLN A 417 -24.39 2.58 -16.44
N ASP A 418 -24.06 2.69 -17.72
CA ASP A 418 -23.33 3.82 -18.29
C ASP A 418 -24.17 4.58 -19.31
N ARG A 419 -23.86 5.87 -19.42
CA ARG A 419 -24.14 6.72 -20.58
C ARG A 419 -22.87 7.49 -20.92
N ALA A 420 -22.48 7.51 -22.20
CA ALA A 420 -21.41 8.36 -22.68
C ALA A 420 -21.88 9.22 -23.87
N ASP A 421 -21.25 10.36 -24.05
CA ASP A 421 -21.44 11.30 -25.16
C ASP A 421 -20.07 11.81 -25.61
N ILE A 422 -19.45 11.09 -26.55
CA ILE A 422 -18.03 11.24 -26.90
C ILE A 422 -17.86 11.14 -28.42
N SER A 423 -17.24 12.16 -29.01
CA SER A 423 -16.91 12.21 -30.45
C SER A 423 -18.12 11.94 -31.35
N GLY A 424 -19.27 12.54 -31.03
CA GLY A 424 -20.52 12.39 -31.80
C GLY A 424 -21.26 11.07 -31.59
N LEU A 425 -20.74 10.15 -30.77
CA LEU A 425 -21.41 8.90 -30.41
C LEU A 425 -22.00 9.00 -29.01
N VAL A 426 -23.32 8.92 -28.92
CA VAL A 426 -24.01 8.65 -27.64
C VAL A 426 -24.15 7.15 -27.46
N THR A 427 -23.67 6.62 -26.33
CA THR A 427 -23.88 5.22 -25.93
C THR A 427 -24.69 5.15 -24.64
N ARG A 428 -25.48 4.08 -24.50
CA ARG A 428 -26.17 3.71 -23.25
C ARG A 428 -25.96 2.22 -23.04
N ASN A 429 -25.19 1.84 -22.02
CA ASN A 429 -24.82 0.45 -21.74
C ASN A 429 -25.41 0.01 -20.40
N SER A 430 -26.05 -1.15 -20.38
CA SER A 430 -26.56 -1.81 -19.17
C SER A 430 -25.97 -3.21 -19.11
N SER A 431 -25.21 -3.53 -18.07
CA SER A 431 -24.59 -4.85 -17.91
C SER A 431 -24.81 -5.46 -16.53
N ILE A 432 -24.92 -6.78 -16.50
CA ILE A 432 -24.97 -7.60 -15.30
C ILE A 432 -23.94 -8.73 -15.44
N GLY A 433 -23.17 -9.01 -14.40
CA GLY A 433 -22.13 -10.04 -14.47
C GLY A 433 -21.72 -10.62 -13.14
N ALA A 434 -21.23 -11.86 -13.20
CA ALA A 434 -20.55 -12.54 -12.10
C ALA A 434 -19.03 -12.44 -12.32
N LEU A 435 -18.30 -12.10 -11.26
CA LEU A 435 -16.87 -11.79 -11.29
C LEU A 435 -16.16 -12.55 -10.16
N ARG A 436 -15.14 -13.34 -10.52
CA ARG A 436 -14.24 -14.05 -9.62
C ARG A 436 -12.83 -13.46 -9.71
N GLU A 437 -12.37 -12.86 -8.63
CA GLU A 437 -11.03 -12.26 -8.51
C GLU A 437 -10.12 -13.09 -7.59
N ARG A 438 -8.81 -12.97 -7.78
CA ARG A 438 -7.78 -13.50 -6.86
C ARG A 438 -6.46 -12.76 -7.02
N THR A 439 -5.86 -12.40 -5.88
CA THR A 439 -4.48 -11.87 -5.81
C THR A 439 -3.53 -12.97 -5.31
N ARG A 440 -2.36 -13.09 -5.93
CA ARG A 440 -1.25 -13.97 -5.54
C ARG A 440 0.07 -13.23 -5.73
N GLY A 441 0.63 -12.69 -4.64
CA GLY A 441 1.83 -11.86 -4.70
C GLY A 441 1.62 -10.66 -5.64
N HIS A 442 2.43 -10.58 -6.69
CA HIS A 442 2.38 -9.52 -7.71
C HIS A 442 1.35 -9.75 -8.83
N ILE A 443 0.53 -10.81 -8.77
CA ILE A 443 -0.41 -11.17 -9.84
C ILE A 443 -1.85 -11.10 -9.34
N ASP A 444 -2.65 -10.25 -9.97
CA ASP A 444 -4.11 -10.23 -9.87
C ASP A 444 -4.71 -10.96 -11.08
N THR A 445 -5.67 -11.85 -10.84
CA THR A 445 -6.41 -12.57 -11.88
C THR A 445 -7.91 -12.35 -11.70
N ALA A 446 -8.65 -12.07 -12.78
CA ALA A 446 -10.08 -11.86 -12.71
C ALA A 446 -10.84 -12.46 -13.91
N LEU A 447 -11.75 -13.39 -13.61
CA LEU A 447 -12.63 -14.07 -14.57
C LEU A 447 -14.06 -13.54 -14.41
N ALA A 448 -14.64 -13.04 -15.49
CA ALA A 448 -15.97 -12.44 -15.52
C ALA A 448 -16.87 -13.09 -16.58
N LEU A 449 -18.09 -13.45 -16.19
CA LEU A 449 -19.18 -13.77 -17.10
C LEU A 449 -20.18 -12.62 -17.03
N GLN A 450 -20.36 -11.89 -18.14
CA GLN A 450 -21.23 -10.71 -18.19
C GLN A 450 -22.20 -10.76 -19.37
N TYR A 451 -23.45 -10.39 -19.12
CA TYR A 451 -24.40 -10.02 -20.16
C TYR A 451 -24.51 -8.50 -20.21
N GLN A 452 -24.43 -7.92 -21.40
CA GLN A 452 -24.60 -6.49 -21.62
C GLN A 452 -25.48 -6.21 -22.82
N ALA A 453 -26.26 -5.14 -22.72
CA ALA A 453 -27.04 -4.56 -23.80
C ALA A 453 -26.66 -3.08 -23.93
N GLU A 454 -26.42 -2.64 -25.17
CA GLU A 454 -25.93 -1.31 -25.48
C GLU A 454 -26.72 -0.70 -26.66
N SER A 455 -27.23 0.51 -26.46
CA SER A 455 -27.80 1.34 -27.52
C SER A 455 -26.75 2.34 -28.02
N LEU A 456 -26.60 2.40 -29.35
CA LEU A 456 -25.62 3.22 -30.06
C LEU A 456 -26.36 4.26 -30.90
N GLN A 457 -26.04 5.54 -30.67
CA GLN A 457 -26.65 6.67 -31.36
C GLN A 457 -25.54 7.56 -31.94
N PRO A 458 -24.96 7.17 -33.10
CA PRO A 458 -23.99 7.99 -33.82
C PRO A 458 -24.65 9.18 -34.52
N ALA A 459 -24.11 10.38 -34.36
CA ALA A 459 -24.50 11.56 -35.13
C ALA A 459 -24.38 11.31 -36.63
N GLY A 460 -25.39 11.74 -37.41
CA GLY A 460 -25.42 11.59 -38.86
C GLY A 460 -25.61 10.15 -39.38
N ALA A 461 -25.87 9.17 -38.52
CA ALA A 461 -26.08 7.77 -38.92
C ALA A 461 -27.22 7.08 -38.14
N ALA A 462 -27.65 5.92 -38.63
CA ALA A 462 -28.71 5.14 -38.01
C ALA A 462 -28.29 4.63 -36.61
N SER A 463 -29.20 4.72 -35.65
CA SER A 463 -29.03 4.12 -34.32
C SER A 463 -29.14 2.60 -34.39
N SER A 464 -28.47 1.91 -33.48
CA SER A 464 -28.51 0.45 -33.37
C SER A 464 -28.50 -0.03 -31.93
N GLU A 465 -28.94 -1.27 -31.71
CA GLU A 465 -28.83 -1.95 -30.42
C GLU A 465 -27.99 -3.21 -30.60
N VAL A 466 -27.08 -3.44 -29.66
CA VAL A 466 -26.17 -4.59 -29.65
C VAL A 466 -26.12 -5.19 -28.26
N HIS A 467 -26.00 -6.51 -28.18
CA HIS A 467 -25.90 -7.21 -26.90
C HIS A 467 -24.88 -8.35 -26.99
N ALA A 468 -24.28 -8.69 -25.86
CA ALA A 468 -23.33 -9.79 -25.76
C ALA A 468 -23.40 -10.46 -24.39
N LEU A 469 -23.46 -11.80 -24.38
CA LEU A 469 -23.02 -12.62 -23.26
C LEU A 469 -21.56 -12.99 -23.51
N SER A 470 -20.65 -12.43 -22.73
CA SER A 470 -19.22 -12.65 -22.89
C SER A 470 -18.56 -13.24 -21.65
N LEU A 471 -17.58 -14.11 -21.91
CA LEU A 471 -16.62 -14.58 -20.91
C LEU A 471 -15.32 -13.80 -21.11
N ASN A 472 -14.83 -13.17 -20.04
CA ASN A 472 -13.63 -12.35 -20.05
C ASN A 472 -12.68 -12.82 -18.94
N ASP A 473 -11.43 -13.05 -19.27
CA ASP A 473 -10.34 -13.36 -18.35
C ASP A 473 -9.29 -12.26 -18.41
N SER A 474 -8.67 -11.95 -17.28
CA SER A 474 -7.70 -10.88 -17.18
C SER A 474 -6.64 -11.15 -16.13
N TRP A 475 -5.40 -10.81 -16.49
CA TRP A 475 -4.21 -10.99 -15.67
C TRP A 475 -3.49 -9.66 -15.56
N THR A 476 -3.27 -9.18 -14.32
CA THR A 476 -2.46 -7.99 -14.06
C THR A 476 -1.26 -8.40 -13.22
N TRP A 477 -0.06 -8.29 -13.79
CA TRP A 477 1.18 -8.34 -13.05
C TRP A 477 1.60 -6.93 -12.65
N ARG A 478 1.95 -6.71 -11.39
CA ARG A 478 2.28 -5.40 -10.81
C ARG A 478 3.44 -5.52 -9.84
N ASP A 479 4.59 -4.98 -10.23
CA ASP A 479 5.75 -4.78 -9.36
C ASP A 479 6.22 -3.32 -9.50
N ILE A 480 5.83 -2.48 -8.54
CA ILE A 480 6.14 -1.04 -8.51
C ILE A 480 6.53 -0.61 -7.10
N ASN A 481 7.49 0.30 -6.99
CA ASN A 481 8.03 0.76 -5.71
C ASN A 481 7.08 1.65 -4.88
N SER A 482 6.05 2.22 -5.50
CA SER A 482 5.04 3.05 -4.83
C SER A 482 3.74 3.06 -5.63
N VAL A 483 2.60 3.00 -4.95
CA VAL A 483 1.28 3.09 -5.58
C VAL A 483 0.96 4.53 -6.00
N LEU A 484 1.32 5.52 -5.18
CA LEU A 484 0.98 6.94 -5.43
C LEU A 484 1.95 7.65 -6.36
N TYR A 485 3.25 7.34 -6.26
CA TYR A 485 4.30 7.95 -7.07
C TYR A 485 5.29 6.87 -7.56
N PRO A 486 4.84 5.97 -8.46
CA PRO A 486 5.74 4.98 -9.05
C PRO A 486 6.91 5.66 -9.76
N SER A 487 8.12 5.23 -9.43
CA SER A 487 9.37 5.70 -10.05
C SER A 487 10.30 4.56 -10.47
N ARG A 488 9.97 3.32 -10.12
CA ARG A 488 10.65 2.10 -10.56
C ARG A 488 9.66 0.93 -10.62
N GLY A 489 9.78 0.13 -11.66
CA GLY A 489 9.03 -1.11 -11.82
C GLY A 489 8.09 -1.06 -13.02
N ALA A 490 7.15 -1.99 -13.11
CA ALA A 490 6.20 -2.07 -14.21
C ALA A 490 4.86 -2.70 -13.83
N ILE A 491 3.86 -2.43 -14.67
CA ILE A 491 2.53 -3.01 -14.63
C ILE A 491 2.23 -3.57 -16.02
N ILE A 492 1.82 -4.83 -16.09
CA ILE A 492 1.41 -5.50 -17.33
C ILE A 492 0.00 -6.03 -17.11
N ASN A 493 -0.95 -5.60 -17.94
CA ASN A 493 -2.31 -6.10 -17.97
C ASN A 493 -2.56 -6.82 -19.30
N LEU A 494 -3.03 -8.06 -19.22
CA LEU A 494 -3.42 -8.90 -20.34
C LEU A 494 -4.90 -9.25 -20.19
N GLN A 495 -5.66 -9.23 -21.29
CA GLN A 495 -7.09 -9.55 -21.30
C GLN A 495 -7.43 -10.43 -22.50
N LEU A 496 -8.22 -11.46 -22.24
CA LEU A 496 -8.84 -12.34 -23.24
C LEU A 496 -10.36 -12.28 -23.03
N GLY A 497 -11.12 -11.96 -24.06
CA GLY A 497 -12.59 -11.96 -24.00
C GLY A 497 -13.21 -12.65 -25.21
N GLY A 498 -14.44 -13.11 -25.10
CA GLY A 498 -15.17 -13.63 -26.25
C GLY A 498 -16.67 -13.76 -26.02
N ALA A 499 -17.42 -13.67 -27.13
CA ALA A 499 -18.87 -13.85 -27.18
C ALA A 499 -19.26 -14.61 -28.45
N SER A 500 -20.44 -15.24 -28.44
CA SER A 500 -20.94 -16.05 -29.56
C SER A 500 -22.42 -15.80 -29.82
N LYS A 501 -22.81 -15.72 -31.10
CA LYS A 501 -24.22 -15.66 -31.54
C LYS A 501 -25.04 -16.86 -31.09
N ALA A 502 -24.40 -18.00 -30.84
CA ALA A 502 -25.07 -19.17 -30.26
C ALA A 502 -25.47 -18.97 -28.78
N LEU A 503 -24.96 -17.92 -28.13
CA LEU A 503 -25.11 -17.61 -26.71
C LEU A 503 -25.50 -16.14 -26.53
N LEU A 504 -26.78 -15.82 -26.76
CA LEU A 504 -27.39 -14.50 -26.44
C LEU A 504 -26.54 -13.28 -26.85
N SER A 505 -25.92 -13.30 -28.03
CA SER A 505 -25.03 -12.24 -28.50
C SER A 505 -25.31 -11.83 -29.95
N SER A 506 -25.13 -10.56 -30.26
CA SER A 506 -25.33 -10.00 -31.60
C SER A 506 -24.20 -10.35 -32.59
N ALA A 507 -23.01 -10.69 -32.08
CA ALA A 507 -21.80 -11.01 -32.85
C ALA A 507 -21.03 -12.23 -32.28
N ASN A 508 -20.24 -12.87 -33.14
CA ASN A 508 -19.16 -13.78 -32.74
C ASN A 508 -17.87 -12.97 -32.71
N PHE A 509 -17.15 -12.95 -31.58
CA PHE A 509 -15.84 -12.31 -31.51
C PHE A 509 -14.93 -12.92 -30.43
N ILE A 510 -13.62 -12.80 -30.63
CA ILE A 510 -12.59 -12.97 -29.61
C ILE A 510 -11.82 -11.65 -29.50
N ARG A 511 -11.70 -11.10 -28.31
CA ARG A 511 -10.91 -9.89 -28.01
C ARG A 511 -9.62 -10.27 -27.31
N LEU A 512 -8.51 -9.75 -27.84
CA LEU A 512 -7.19 -9.80 -27.24
C LEU A 512 -6.78 -8.36 -26.93
N TYR A 513 -6.27 -8.11 -25.73
CA TYR A 513 -5.75 -6.80 -25.34
C TYR A 513 -4.58 -6.93 -24.38
N ALA A 514 -3.57 -6.09 -24.56
CA ALA A 514 -2.38 -6.02 -23.72
C ALA A 514 -2.03 -4.54 -23.47
N ARG A 515 -1.70 -4.22 -22.22
CA ARG A 515 -1.23 -2.89 -21.79
C ARG A 515 -0.02 -3.03 -20.88
N GLY A 516 1.06 -2.32 -21.21
CA GLY A 516 2.26 -2.21 -20.40
C GLY A 516 2.47 -0.76 -19.94
N LEU A 517 2.89 -0.59 -18.69
CA LEU A 517 3.33 0.68 -18.12
C LEU A 517 4.64 0.43 -17.34
N GLY A 518 5.72 1.10 -17.71
CA GLY A 518 7.06 0.89 -17.14
C GLY A 518 7.68 2.19 -16.64
N TYR A 519 8.36 2.11 -15.50
CA TYR A 519 9.04 3.20 -14.81
C TYR A 519 10.52 2.86 -14.64
N LEU A 520 11.39 3.65 -15.25
CA LEU A 520 12.84 3.47 -15.22
C LEU A 520 13.50 4.72 -14.60
N PRO A 521 14.02 4.65 -13.37
CA PRO A 521 14.78 5.75 -12.78
C PRO A 521 16.15 5.83 -13.44
N ILE A 522 16.53 7.02 -13.92
CA ILE A 522 17.89 7.30 -14.40
C ILE A 522 18.76 7.71 -13.20
N ASP A 523 18.24 8.61 -12.36
CA ASP A 523 18.89 9.06 -11.12
C ASP A 523 17.83 9.48 -10.08
N ARG A 524 18.19 10.38 -9.14
CA ARG A 524 17.29 10.85 -8.06
C ARG A 524 16.22 11.85 -8.54
N SER A 525 16.45 12.52 -9.65
CA SER A 525 15.58 13.55 -10.23
C SER A 525 15.05 13.18 -11.61
N ASN A 526 15.72 12.30 -12.36
CA ASN A 526 15.33 11.93 -13.73
C ASN A 526 14.72 10.52 -13.80
N GLN A 527 13.58 10.37 -14.45
CA GLN A 527 12.96 9.07 -14.75
C GLN A 527 12.37 9.03 -16.17
N LEU A 528 12.32 7.84 -16.75
CA LEU A 528 11.59 7.55 -17.99
C LEU A 528 10.33 6.75 -17.67
N VAL A 529 9.22 7.14 -18.31
CA VAL A 529 7.92 6.46 -18.24
C VAL A 529 7.55 5.99 -19.63
N PHE A 530 7.26 4.70 -19.77
CA PHE A 530 6.85 4.08 -21.02
C PHE A 530 5.45 3.50 -20.88
N ARG A 531 4.54 3.81 -21.80
CA ARG A 531 3.22 3.16 -21.92
C ARG A 531 3.09 2.54 -23.30
N ALA A 532 2.55 1.34 -23.38
CA ALA A 532 2.19 0.71 -24.65
C ALA A 532 0.87 -0.06 -24.51
N GLU A 533 0.04 -0.03 -25.55
CA GLU A 533 -1.25 -0.73 -25.62
C GLU A 533 -1.43 -1.32 -27.01
N ALA A 534 -1.85 -2.58 -27.06
CA ALA A 534 -2.18 -3.29 -28.29
C ALA A 534 -3.50 -4.04 -28.11
N GLY A 535 -4.35 -4.02 -29.13
CA GLY A 535 -5.66 -4.66 -29.10
C GLY A 535 -6.06 -5.23 -30.46
N ALA A 536 -6.75 -6.37 -30.44
CA ALA A 536 -7.31 -7.02 -31.63
C ALA A 536 -8.64 -7.72 -31.29
N VAL A 537 -9.67 -7.48 -32.11
CA VAL A 537 -10.97 -8.16 -32.06
C VAL A 537 -11.10 -9.03 -33.30
N LEU A 538 -10.95 -10.34 -33.11
CA LEU A 538 -11.08 -11.36 -34.14
C LEU A 538 -12.57 -11.63 -34.36
N ALA A 539 -13.11 -11.01 -35.42
CA ALA A 539 -14.51 -11.10 -35.84
C ALA A 539 -14.62 -10.81 -37.34
N ASN A 540 -15.79 -11.07 -37.95
CA ASN A 540 -16.02 -10.78 -39.37
C ASN A 540 -16.14 -9.26 -39.68
N GLY A 541 -16.33 -8.43 -38.65
CA GLY A 541 -16.43 -6.97 -38.73
C GLY A 541 -16.71 -6.38 -37.35
N ALA A 542 -16.63 -5.05 -37.19
CA ALA A 542 -17.00 -4.37 -35.94
C ALA A 542 -18.53 -4.34 -35.66
N SER A 543 -19.37 -4.54 -36.69
CA SER A 543 -20.82 -4.46 -36.55
C SER A 543 -21.38 -5.56 -35.63
N GLY A 544 -22.32 -5.20 -34.76
CA GLY A 544 -22.91 -6.09 -33.75
C GLY A 544 -22.05 -6.33 -32.51
N ILE A 545 -20.87 -5.70 -32.42
CA ILE A 545 -19.99 -5.79 -31.25
C ILE A 545 -20.19 -4.54 -30.37
N PRO A 546 -20.45 -4.69 -29.06
CA PRO A 546 -20.51 -3.55 -28.14
C PRO A 546 -19.20 -2.73 -28.09
N GLN A 547 -19.31 -1.42 -27.91
CA GLN A 547 -18.18 -0.49 -28.01
C GLN A 547 -17.09 -0.76 -26.98
N ASN A 548 -17.44 -1.27 -25.79
CA ASN A 548 -16.47 -1.66 -24.75
C ASN A 548 -15.53 -2.81 -25.16
N PHE A 549 -15.86 -3.58 -26.21
CA PHE A 549 -14.94 -4.59 -26.78
C PHE A 549 -14.11 -4.04 -27.95
N LEU A 550 -14.59 -3.00 -28.62
CA LEU A 550 -13.89 -2.29 -29.69
C LEU A 550 -12.95 -1.23 -29.10
N PHE A 551 -12.18 -0.56 -29.96
CA PHE A 551 -11.14 0.36 -29.52
C PHE A 551 -11.26 1.75 -30.17
N ARG A 552 -11.12 2.79 -29.36
CA ARG A 552 -10.86 4.18 -29.78
C ARG A 552 -9.60 4.69 -29.09
N ALA A 553 -8.91 5.65 -29.69
CA ALA A 553 -7.70 6.27 -29.16
C ALA A 553 -7.78 7.82 -29.17
N GLY A 554 -6.79 8.48 -28.58
CA GLY A 554 -6.75 9.94 -28.40
C GLY A 554 -7.25 10.40 -27.02
N GLY A 555 -6.72 11.53 -26.55
CA GLY A 555 -6.89 12.04 -25.19
C GLY A 555 -5.66 11.86 -24.31
N ALA A 556 -5.74 12.35 -23.07
CA ALA A 556 -4.61 12.47 -22.14
C ALA A 556 -3.87 11.15 -21.86
N ASN A 557 -4.62 10.04 -21.77
CA ASN A 557 -4.09 8.70 -21.47
C ASN A 557 -3.90 7.81 -22.71
N SER A 558 -3.93 8.36 -23.93
CA SER A 558 -3.90 7.55 -25.17
C SER A 558 -2.96 8.11 -26.23
N VAL A 559 -3.30 9.25 -26.84
CA VAL A 559 -2.41 10.00 -27.75
C VAL A 559 -2.71 11.48 -27.53
N ARG A 560 -1.84 12.15 -26.78
CA ARG A 560 -1.98 13.57 -26.44
C ARG A 560 -1.86 14.44 -27.69
N GLY A 561 -2.62 15.54 -27.74
CA GLY A 561 -2.75 16.39 -28.93
C GLY A 561 -3.97 16.06 -29.80
N TYR A 562 -4.60 14.90 -29.58
CA TYR A 562 -5.89 14.53 -30.18
C TYR A 562 -7.02 14.64 -29.15
N ALA A 563 -8.27 14.75 -29.60
CA ALA A 563 -9.41 14.78 -28.69
C ALA A 563 -9.64 13.38 -28.08
N TYR A 564 -10.29 13.36 -26.91
CA TYR A 564 -10.59 12.12 -26.20
C TYR A 564 -11.43 11.18 -27.07
N GLN A 565 -10.90 9.97 -27.31
CA GLN A 565 -11.51 8.95 -28.18
C GLN A 565 -11.90 9.47 -29.58
N SER A 566 -11.10 10.35 -30.19
CA SER A 566 -11.35 10.87 -31.55
C SER A 566 -10.60 10.11 -32.66
N LEU A 567 -9.80 9.10 -32.31
CA LEU A 567 -9.09 8.23 -33.26
C LEU A 567 -9.80 6.88 -33.32
N GLY A 568 -10.41 6.56 -34.47
CA GLY A 568 -11.24 5.37 -34.66
C GLY A 568 -11.89 5.36 -36.04
N LEU A 569 -12.99 4.61 -36.19
CA LEU A 569 -13.77 4.56 -37.43
C LEU A 569 -14.73 5.74 -37.49
N VAL A 570 -14.89 6.34 -38.67
CA VAL A 570 -15.95 7.32 -38.92
C VAL A 570 -17.24 6.60 -39.32
N GLN A 571 -18.36 6.91 -38.65
CA GLN A 571 -19.70 6.43 -38.99
C GLN A 571 -20.69 7.59 -38.87
N GLY A 572 -21.17 8.10 -40.01
CA GLY A 572 -21.82 9.42 -40.05
C GLY A 572 -20.80 10.50 -39.69
N ASP A 573 -21.17 11.38 -38.76
CA ASP A 573 -20.29 12.40 -38.18
C ASP A 573 -19.59 11.93 -36.89
N ALA A 574 -19.88 10.69 -36.43
CA ALA A 574 -19.39 10.14 -35.18
C ALA A 574 -18.14 9.27 -35.35
N ILE A 575 -17.34 9.18 -34.28
CA ILE A 575 -16.21 8.24 -34.17
C ILE A 575 -16.63 7.02 -33.36
N VAL A 576 -16.66 5.84 -34.00
CA VAL A 576 -16.96 4.54 -33.38
C VAL A 576 -15.68 3.69 -33.23
N GLY A 577 -15.75 2.66 -32.38
CA GLY A 577 -14.62 1.77 -32.11
C GLY A 577 -14.23 0.89 -33.30
N GLY A 578 -12.92 0.64 -33.44
CA GLY A 578 -12.34 -0.31 -34.40
C GLY A 578 -11.94 -1.64 -33.76
N ARG A 579 -11.70 -2.65 -34.58
CA ARG A 579 -11.23 -3.98 -34.14
C ARG A 579 -9.76 -4.00 -33.71
N TYR A 580 -8.92 -3.08 -34.18
CA TYR A 580 -7.48 -3.06 -33.90
C TYR A 580 -7.04 -1.75 -33.26
N LEU A 581 -6.14 -1.85 -32.28
CA LEU A 581 -5.57 -0.74 -31.53
C LEU A 581 -4.05 -0.89 -31.45
N PHE A 582 -3.34 0.23 -31.61
CA PHE A 582 -1.96 0.36 -31.14
C PHE A 582 -1.75 1.76 -30.59
N THR A 583 -1.25 1.87 -29.36
CA THR A 583 -0.70 3.13 -28.83
C THR A 583 0.62 2.87 -28.10
N ALA A 584 1.53 3.85 -28.15
CA ALA A 584 2.81 3.86 -27.45
C ALA A 584 3.13 5.30 -27.01
N SER A 585 3.79 5.45 -25.88
CA SER A 585 4.19 6.73 -25.30
C SER A 585 5.53 6.56 -24.60
N ALA A 586 6.45 7.49 -24.84
CA ALA A 586 7.69 7.64 -24.08
C ALA A 586 7.71 9.05 -23.47
N GLU A 587 7.91 9.13 -22.17
CA GLU A 587 7.92 10.36 -21.38
C GLU A 587 9.18 10.42 -20.52
N PHE A 588 9.80 11.59 -20.46
CA PHE A 588 10.94 11.89 -19.60
C PHE A 588 10.52 12.93 -18.57
N ASP A 589 10.52 12.54 -17.29
CA ASP A 589 10.25 13.44 -16.17
C ASP A 589 11.57 13.90 -15.52
N HIS A 590 11.67 15.21 -15.28
CA HIS A 590 12.72 15.82 -14.50
C HIS A 590 12.14 16.53 -13.26
N TRP A 591 12.51 16.05 -12.07
CA TRP A 591 12.07 16.57 -10.78
C TRP A 591 13.04 17.65 -10.27
N PHE A 592 12.66 18.92 -10.49
CA PHE A 592 13.38 20.10 -9.97
C PHE A 592 13.39 20.16 -8.43
N THR A 593 12.32 19.67 -7.80
CA THR A 593 12.19 19.57 -6.33
C THR A 593 11.52 18.25 -5.96
N ARG A 594 11.38 17.95 -4.66
CA ARG A 594 10.66 16.76 -4.19
C ARG A 594 9.19 16.72 -4.64
N GLN A 595 8.58 17.87 -4.91
CA GLN A 595 7.15 18.01 -5.26
C GLN A 595 6.88 18.42 -6.71
N TRP A 596 7.77 19.19 -7.33
CA TRP A 596 7.58 19.77 -8.66
C TRP A 596 8.58 19.22 -9.66
N GLY A 597 8.08 18.87 -10.84
CA GLY A 597 8.87 18.44 -11.98
C GLY A 597 8.29 18.94 -13.31
N GLY A 598 9.07 18.80 -14.37
CA GLY A 598 8.63 18.97 -15.75
C GLY A 598 8.70 17.65 -16.49
N ALA A 599 7.92 17.52 -17.56
CA ALA A 599 7.89 16.35 -18.41
C ALA A 599 8.00 16.75 -19.89
N VAL A 600 8.62 15.91 -20.71
CA VAL A 600 8.51 15.95 -22.18
C VAL A 600 8.13 14.57 -22.69
N PHE A 601 7.25 14.51 -23.68
CA PHE A 601 6.68 13.24 -24.13
C PHE A 601 6.48 13.17 -25.64
N TYR A 602 6.52 11.94 -26.14
CA TYR A 602 6.18 11.57 -27.50
C TYR A 602 5.22 10.38 -27.49
N ASP A 603 4.03 10.61 -28.04
CA ASP A 603 2.92 9.67 -28.13
C ASP A 603 2.71 9.27 -29.61
N LEU A 604 2.37 8.00 -29.83
CA LEU A 604 2.11 7.40 -31.14
C LEU A 604 0.90 6.48 -31.02
N GLY A 605 -0.10 6.58 -31.88
CA GLY A 605 -1.17 5.59 -31.88
C GLY A 605 -2.34 5.87 -32.80
N ASN A 606 -3.18 4.87 -33.01
CA ASN A 606 -4.47 4.97 -33.69
C ASN A 606 -5.33 3.71 -33.40
N ALA A 607 -6.60 3.72 -33.80
CA ALA A 607 -7.47 2.55 -33.86
C ALA A 607 -8.08 2.42 -35.26
N ALA A 608 -8.31 1.19 -35.74
CA ALA A 608 -8.82 0.91 -37.09
C ALA A 608 -9.61 -0.41 -37.14
N ASP A 609 -10.37 -0.64 -38.22
CA ASP A 609 -11.16 -1.88 -38.37
C ASP A 609 -10.33 -3.07 -38.88
N THR A 610 -9.23 -2.79 -39.60
CA THR A 610 -8.33 -3.82 -40.13
C THR A 610 -6.90 -3.45 -39.81
N TRP A 611 -6.05 -4.46 -39.67
CA TRP A 611 -4.61 -4.28 -39.42
C TRP A 611 -3.93 -3.40 -40.48
N GLY A 612 -4.24 -3.61 -41.76
CA GLY A 612 -3.68 -2.80 -42.86
C GLY A 612 -4.17 -1.35 -42.91
N ALA A 613 -5.31 -1.04 -42.26
CA ALA A 613 -5.80 0.33 -42.13
C ALA A 613 -5.25 1.04 -40.86
N LEU A 614 -4.58 0.33 -39.96
CA LEU A 614 -4.02 0.88 -38.74
C LEU A 614 -2.81 1.77 -39.06
N LYS A 615 -3.04 3.09 -39.09
CA LYS A 615 -2.02 4.12 -39.38
C LYS A 615 -1.79 4.99 -38.15
N PRO A 616 -0.81 4.68 -37.27
CA PRO A 616 -0.54 5.45 -36.06
C PRO A 616 -0.22 6.93 -36.35
N VAL A 617 -0.94 7.83 -35.68
CA VAL A 617 -0.67 9.27 -35.72
C VAL A 617 0.20 9.68 -34.52
N ARG A 618 0.88 10.82 -34.64
CA ARG A 618 1.89 11.28 -33.66
C ARG A 618 1.37 12.47 -32.85
N GLY A 619 1.67 12.48 -31.57
CA GLY A 619 1.46 13.60 -30.66
C GLY A 619 2.73 13.83 -29.85
N TYR A 620 3.09 15.07 -29.55
CA TYR A 620 4.26 15.36 -28.72
C TYR A 620 4.06 16.66 -27.97
N GLY A 621 4.74 16.82 -26.84
CA GLY A 621 4.52 17.96 -25.98
C GLY A 621 5.40 18.00 -24.75
N ALA A 622 5.08 18.97 -23.90
CA ALA A 622 5.73 19.18 -22.61
C ALA A 622 4.67 19.48 -21.55
N GLY A 623 5.02 19.25 -20.29
CA GLY A 623 4.09 19.43 -19.18
C GLY A 623 4.75 19.67 -17.83
N VAL A 624 3.91 19.99 -16.86
CA VAL A 624 4.28 20.17 -15.45
C VAL A 624 3.74 18.99 -14.65
N ARG A 625 4.50 18.56 -13.64
CA ARG A 625 4.19 17.44 -12.74
C ARG A 625 4.21 17.96 -11.31
N TRP A 626 3.13 17.75 -10.55
CA TRP A 626 3.04 18.13 -9.14
C TRP A 626 2.58 16.97 -8.26
N ARG A 627 3.41 16.58 -7.28
CA ARG A 627 3.06 15.60 -6.24
C ARG A 627 2.24 16.29 -5.14
N SER A 628 0.94 16.42 -5.37
CA SER A 628 -0.01 16.98 -4.39
C SER A 628 -0.34 15.98 -3.28
N PRO A 629 -0.82 16.39 -2.09
CA PRO A 629 -1.20 15.45 -1.02
C PRO A 629 -2.26 14.40 -1.39
N VAL A 630 -2.99 14.60 -2.49
CA VAL A 630 -4.06 13.71 -2.99
C VAL A 630 -3.64 12.88 -4.23
N GLY A 631 -2.38 12.99 -4.67
CA GLY A 631 -1.82 12.25 -5.80
C GLY A 631 -1.06 13.14 -6.80
N LEU A 632 -0.58 12.53 -7.89
CA LEU A 632 0.06 13.25 -8.99
C LEU A 632 -0.97 14.11 -9.74
N VAL A 633 -0.59 15.33 -10.05
CA VAL A 633 -1.31 16.26 -10.94
C VAL A 633 -0.41 16.52 -12.15
N SER A 634 -0.97 16.42 -13.36
CA SER A 634 -0.28 16.76 -14.61
C SER A 634 -1.03 17.83 -15.40
N VAL A 635 -0.25 18.74 -15.99
CA VAL A 635 -0.70 19.75 -16.94
C VAL A 635 0.18 19.58 -18.18
N ASP A 636 -0.39 19.13 -19.30
CA ASP A 636 0.36 18.86 -20.54
C ASP A 636 -0.11 19.76 -21.68
N LEU A 637 0.82 20.44 -22.35
CA LEU A 637 0.56 21.08 -23.64
C LEU A 637 1.09 20.18 -24.75
N ALA A 638 0.18 19.64 -25.57
CA ALA A 638 0.47 18.66 -26.60
C ALA A 638 0.07 19.15 -28.00
N TYR A 639 0.90 18.88 -29.00
CA TYR A 639 0.63 19.17 -30.40
C TYR A 639 0.28 17.86 -31.15
N GLY A 640 -0.90 17.83 -31.76
CA GLY A 640 -1.35 16.71 -32.60
C GLY A 640 -0.86 16.89 -34.04
N GLN A 641 0.14 16.12 -34.46
CA GLN A 641 0.82 16.30 -35.74
C GLN A 641 -0.13 16.27 -36.95
N ALA A 642 -1.08 15.33 -37.01
CA ALA A 642 -1.97 15.17 -38.16
C ALA A 642 -3.06 16.27 -38.22
N VAL A 643 -3.47 16.80 -37.06
CA VAL A 643 -4.54 17.82 -36.94
C VAL A 643 -4.01 19.26 -36.90
N HIS A 644 -2.69 19.45 -36.76
CA HIS A 644 -2.04 20.76 -36.66
C HIS A 644 -2.61 21.64 -35.53
N GLN A 645 -2.97 21.02 -34.40
CA GLN A 645 -3.61 21.68 -33.25
C GLN A 645 -2.85 21.43 -31.95
N TYR A 646 -2.79 22.46 -31.11
CA TYR A 646 -2.39 22.34 -29.72
C TYR A 646 -3.60 21.98 -28.84
N ARG A 647 -3.37 21.16 -27.82
CA ARG A 647 -4.35 20.81 -26.78
C ARG A 647 -3.70 20.88 -25.41
N LEU A 648 -4.39 21.53 -24.48
CA LEU A 648 -4.07 21.48 -23.07
C LEU A 648 -4.80 20.31 -22.44
N ASN A 649 -4.05 19.37 -21.86
CA ASN A 649 -4.59 18.27 -21.08
C ASN A 649 -4.34 18.52 -19.59
N PHE A 650 -5.28 18.09 -18.76
CA PHE A 650 -5.17 18.14 -17.30
C PHE A 650 -5.71 16.85 -16.71
N SER A 651 -4.96 16.27 -15.77
CA SER A 651 -5.46 15.22 -14.89
C SER A 651 -4.96 15.38 -13.46
N ALA A 652 -5.77 14.91 -12.51
CA ALA A 652 -5.46 14.90 -11.09
C ALA A 652 -5.82 13.54 -10.49
N GLY A 653 -4.83 12.90 -9.88
CA GLY A 653 -4.92 11.54 -9.35
C GLY A 653 -4.49 10.48 -10.36
N LEU A 654 -4.42 9.23 -9.89
CA LEU A 654 -4.05 8.07 -10.71
C LEU A 654 -5.22 7.69 -11.63
N SER A 655 -5.06 7.93 -12.93
CA SER A 655 -5.82 7.21 -13.97
C SER A 655 -5.00 6.01 -14.44
N PHE A 656 -5.27 4.85 -13.85
CA PHE A 656 -4.88 3.57 -14.43
C PHE A 656 -5.99 3.11 -15.36
#